data_AF-A0A7J6P4N5-F1
#
_entry.id   AF-A0A7J6P4N5-F1
#
_cell.length_a   1.000
_cell.length_b   1.000
_cell.length_c   1.000
_cell.angle_alpha   90.00
_cell.angle_beta   90.00
_cell.angle_gamma   90.00
#
_symmetry.space_group_name_H-M   'P 1'
#
loop_
_entity.id
_entity.type
_entity.pdbx_description
1 polymer ?
#
loop_
_entity_poly.entity_id
_entity_poly.type
_entity_poly.pdbx_seq_one_letter_code
_entity_poly.pdbx_strand_id
1 'polypeptide(L)'
;MLSSLPYLSTLFYRDALIVSQAFVSAVLVVCALLTALWVSRIKDDVAYTRILQDAEEGSLTIEDTPEADGRASTLENCISRGACGVMSLLTLVVWYWCIAISIGSSPKQLLFCLGGMLFVYLLTALLARLLRPSEASLRALKRLLQWQAAIATCYIIQLPTMWTYHGQVYLSMLIGALPIMLTLKFNSDSFVHILRSFLIALLIAGVMSYGLQRSCISIFATIDHGVGVVLAGTPVAWPSNYQWSTRLTRALTFSHRPCEPGSVDGPCQIYLTAANNLSSEIIINAHFSADESRKVVFVYRESGGGQQTERGVVPQKFSVPGDYSRDVHAAYVNGLTPGAVVEFWILADDKIVSDVRRFRTVPLSGQVTIAVGGDAGANDLGQRVSEQVAKYDPYAAVFAGDVSYDNSLIGCACIWDKFLSNWDKIRVKPKDMSSSAGLNDTQGYMIPLIFTTGNHDLGVNAQPSTQRYDSHDCDMTVMRKLRPLYFGYFAFEVHDGEVPEICRRSNNHLHVLGHTTFLWALDSDYGEPAQSTADWIPVAYYLAGGLEPRPRRHMAVYHMPMYPGLSSPGIWAQSTRLREVWERDLFAKINITVAFEHHVHAFKRTHPLRDGKVASNGSSSGFSTVFVGDGKWGVSPNDSPSEDSLARDDQRFAKLGTVNHVWIAKIDLNVEGSVSLVAVDEHGVEVDSVVI
;
A
#
# COMPACT_ATOMS: atom_id res chain seq x y z
N MET A 1 4.02 6.50 42.49
CA MET A 1 4.99 5.38 42.65
C MET A 1 4.27 4.11 42.21
N LEU A 2 4.80 3.46 41.16
CA LEU A 2 4.30 2.28 40.44
C LEU A 2 2.99 2.54 39.64
N SER A 3 2.92 2.89 38.34
CA SER A 3 3.65 2.42 37.13
C SER A 3 3.80 0.89 37.15
N SER A 4 3.25 0.08 36.23
CA SER A 4 3.23 0.18 34.78
C SER A 4 2.84 -1.23 34.30
N LEU A 5 1.95 -1.36 33.30
CA LEU A 5 1.91 -2.46 32.30
C LEU A 5 0.66 -2.34 31.40
N PRO A 6 0.75 -1.74 30.20
CA PRO A 6 -0.16 -2.02 29.11
C PRO A 6 0.46 -3.09 28.18
N TYR A 7 -0.26 -4.20 27.97
CA TYR A 7 0.14 -5.31 27.10
C TYR A 7 -0.44 -5.13 25.68
N LEU A 8 0.45 -4.83 24.73
CA LEU A 8 0.59 -5.34 23.34
C LEU A 8 -0.65 -5.46 22.39
N SER A 9 -0.74 -4.47 21.50
CA SER A 9 -0.77 -4.53 20.01
C SER A 9 -1.73 -5.48 19.28
N THR A 10 -2.74 -4.90 18.60
CA THR A 10 -3.52 -5.54 17.52
C THR A 10 -3.87 -4.50 16.45
N LEU A 11 -3.15 -4.44 15.31
CA LEU A 11 -3.50 -3.45 14.27
C LEU A 11 -3.18 -3.74 12.79
N PHE A 12 -2.81 -4.96 12.42
CA PHE A 12 -2.66 -5.35 11.01
C PHE A 12 -3.64 -6.47 10.60
N TYR A 13 -4.72 -6.65 11.37
CA TYR A 13 -5.22 -8.01 11.64
C TYR A 13 -6.37 -8.56 10.81
N ARG A 14 -6.94 -7.83 9.85
CA ARG A 14 -8.12 -8.36 9.13
C ARG A 14 -7.87 -8.66 7.67
N ASP A 15 -7.34 -7.72 6.89
CA ASP A 15 -7.24 -7.95 5.43
C ASP A 15 -5.93 -8.66 5.04
N ALA A 16 -4.81 -8.33 5.71
CA ALA A 16 -3.60 -9.16 5.65
C ALA A 16 -3.84 -10.56 6.26
N LEU A 17 -4.79 -10.69 7.18
CA LEU A 17 -5.19 -11.97 7.77
C LEU A 17 -6.07 -12.79 6.81
N ILE A 18 -6.95 -12.16 6.03
CA ILE A 18 -7.79 -12.84 5.04
C ILE A 18 -6.95 -13.27 3.82
N VAL A 19 -6.06 -12.41 3.33
CA VAL A 19 -5.13 -12.75 2.23
C VAL A 19 -4.13 -13.83 2.67
N SER A 20 -3.64 -13.77 3.92
CA SER A 20 -2.80 -14.84 4.48
C SER A 20 -3.58 -16.12 4.76
N GLN A 21 -4.83 -16.06 5.21
CA GLN A 21 -5.70 -17.23 5.39
C GLN A 21 -5.97 -17.93 4.06
N ALA A 22 -6.23 -17.19 2.98
CA ALA A 22 -6.46 -17.77 1.66
C ALA A 22 -5.20 -18.41 1.07
N PHE A 23 -4.03 -17.77 1.21
CA PHE A 23 -2.74 -18.36 0.83
C PHE A 23 -2.43 -19.62 1.65
N VAL A 24 -2.68 -19.57 2.96
CA VAL A 24 -2.56 -20.73 3.87
C VAL A 24 -3.52 -21.84 3.42
N SER A 25 -4.78 -21.55 3.11
CA SER A 25 -5.74 -22.54 2.61
C SER A 25 -5.32 -23.16 1.27
N ALA A 26 -4.82 -22.37 0.31
CA ALA A 26 -4.37 -22.88 -0.98
C ALA A 26 -3.13 -23.79 -0.85
N VAL A 27 -2.13 -23.36 -0.06
CA VAL A 27 -0.94 -24.17 0.23
C VAL A 27 -1.31 -25.44 1.02
N LEU A 28 -2.25 -25.34 1.96
CA LEU A 28 -2.75 -26.49 2.72
C LEU A 28 -3.52 -27.49 1.83
N VAL A 29 -4.30 -27.03 0.84
CA VAL A 29 -4.98 -27.91 -0.13
C VAL A 29 -3.98 -28.65 -1.01
N VAL A 30 -2.94 -27.96 -1.50
CA VAL A 30 -1.87 -28.59 -2.28
C VAL A 30 -1.12 -29.62 -1.43
N CYS A 31 -0.76 -29.27 -0.19
CA CYS A 31 -0.11 -30.19 0.75
C CYS A 31 -1.01 -31.39 1.10
N ALA A 32 -2.33 -31.19 1.25
CA ALA A 32 -3.30 -32.26 1.51
C ALA A 32 -3.45 -33.21 0.30
N LEU A 33 -3.50 -32.68 -0.93
CA LEU A 33 -3.54 -33.48 -2.15
C LEU A 33 -2.25 -34.30 -2.34
N LEU A 34 -1.09 -33.70 -2.09
CA LEU A 34 0.19 -34.40 -2.11
C LEU A 34 0.28 -35.48 -1.02
N THR A 35 -0.32 -35.23 0.15
CA THR A 35 -0.40 -36.19 1.25
C THR A 35 -1.36 -37.35 0.91
N ALA A 36 -2.51 -37.08 0.29
CA ALA A 36 -3.45 -38.10 -0.15
C ALA A 36 -2.86 -39.00 -1.24
N LEU A 37 -2.16 -38.41 -2.22
CA LEU A 37 -1.40 -39.13 -3.25
C LEU A 37 -0.27 -39.98 -2.64
N TRP A 38 0.37 -39.49 -1.59
CA TRP A 38 1.43 -40.20 -0.87
C TRP A 38 0.90 -41.36 -0.01
N VAL A 39 -0.22 -41.18 0.70
CA VAL A 39 -0.89 -42.24 1.47
C VAL A 39 -1.45 -43.33 0.56
N SER A 40 -1.92 -42.97 -0.64
CA SER A 40 -2.30 -43.93 -1.68
C SER A 40 -1.11 -44.82 -2.08
N ARG A 41 0.04 -44.23 -2.39
CA ARG A 41 1.26 -44.99 -2.76
C ARG A 41 1.78 -45.90 -1.65
N ILE A 42 1.63 -45.52 -0.38
CA ILE A 42 2.02 -46.37 0.75
C ILE A 42 1.11 -47.60 0.88
N LYS A 43 -0.19 -47.48 0.59
CA LYS A 43 -1.09 -48.63 0.56
C LYS A 43 -0.69 -49.62 -0.54
N ASP A 44 -0.26 -49.10 -1.70
CA ASP A 44 0.16 -49.92 -2.83
C ASP A 44 1.50 -50.66 -2.55
N ASP A 45 2.48 -49.99 -1.93
CA ASP A 45 3.76 -50.60 -1.54
C ASP A 45 3.59 -51.71 -0.48
N VAL A 46 2.69 -51.53 0.48
CA VAL A 46 2.43 -52.54 1.53
C VAL A 46 1.66 -53.75 0.98
N ALA A 47 0.78 -53.55 -0.01
CA ALA A 47 0.14 -54.66 -0.73
C ALA A 47 1.15 -55.44 -1.59
N TYR A 48 2.07 -54.74 -2.25
CA TYR A 48 3.09 -55.34 -3.11
C TYR A 48 4.13 -56.16 -2.34
N THR A 49 4.53 -55.69 -1.15
CA THR A 49 5.50 -56.40 -0.30
C THR A 49 4.93 -57.71 0.27
N ARG A 50 3.60 -57.78 0.48
CA ARG A 50 2.90 -59.00 0.93
C ARG A 50 2.81 -60.07 -0.15
N ILE A 51 2.53 -59.65 -1.39
CA ILE A 51 2.46 -60.55 -2.56
C ILE A 51 3.83 -61.19 -2.86
N LEU A 52 4.93 -60.47 -2.61
CA LEU A 52 6.27 -61.00 -2.78
C LEU A 52 6.72 -61.95 -1.65
N GLN A 53 6.30 -61.70 -0.40
CA GLN A 53 6.57 -62.64 0.70
C GLN A 53 5.78 -63.95 0.55
N ASP A 54 4.52 -63.89 0.10
CA ASP A 54 3.71 -65.09 -0.13
C ASP A 54 4.18 -65.90 -1.37
N ALA A 55 4.98 -65.29 -2.26
CA ALA A 55 5.55 -65.96 -3.43
C ALA A 55 6.94 -66.59 -3.17
N GLU A 56 7.69 -66.13 -2.17
CA GLU A 56 8.98 -66.71 -1.78
C GLU A 56 8.85 -67.89 -0.81
N GLU A 57 7.77 -67.98 -0.04
CA GLU A 57 7.47 -69.13 0.83
C GLU A 57 6.58 -70.16 0.11
N GLY A 58 7.16 -70.89 -0.84
CA GLY A 58 6.46 -71.91 -1.64
C GLY A 58 5.74 -72.96 -0.78
N SER A 59 4.43 -72.83 -0.63
CA SER A 59 3.51 -73.91 -0.25
C SER A 59 2.06 -73.58 -0.66
N LEU A 60 1.72 -73.84 -1.92
CA LEU A 60 0.33 -73.99 -2.34
C LEU A 60 0.18 -75.37 -2.97
N THR A 61 -0.30 -76.30 -2.16
CA THR A 61 -1.01 -77.50 -2.63
C THR A 61 -2.41 -77.45 -2.04
N ILE A 62 -3.37 -77.65 -2.94
CA ILE A 62 -4.80 -77.67 -2.71
C ILE A 62 -5.16 -78.99 -2.02
N GLU A 63 -5.79 -78.95 -0.84
CA GLU A 63 -6.96 -79.76 -0.44
C GLU A 63 -7.29 -79.59 1.06
N ASP A 64 -8.60 -79.50 1.31
CA ASP A 64 -9.38 -79.76 2.54
C ASP A 64 -9.18 -78.96 3.84
N THR A 65 -10.29 -78.34 4.25
CA THR A 65 -10.61 -77.86 5.62
C THR A 65 -10.66 -79.00 6.64
N PRO A 66 -10.34 -78.79 7.93
CA PRO A 66 -11.38 -78.39 8.89
C PRO A 66 -10.94 -77.46 10.05
N GLU A 67 -11.96 -77.12 10.84
CA GLU A 67 -12.11 -76.19 11.95
C GLU A 67 -11.08 -76.19 13.12
N ALA A 68 -11.16 -75.07 13.83
CA ALA A 68 -11.04 -74.89 15.29
C ALA A 68 -9.65 -74.58 15.90
N ASP A 69 -9.47 -73.25 16.09
CA ASP A 69 -9.28 -72.58 17.37
C ASP A 69 -7.90 -72.61 18.06
N GLY A 70 -7.54 -71.44 18.62
CA GLY A 70 -6.66 -71.37 19.78
C GLY A 70 -5.25 -70.82 19.59
N ARG A 71 -5.15 -69.48 19.63
CA ARG A 71 -4.04 -68.69 20.24
C ARG A 71 -2.65 -68.77 19.60
N ALA A 72 -2.36 -67.77 18.76
CA ALA A 72 -1.22 -66.85 18.93
C ALA A 72 -1.19 -65.84 17.76
N SER A 73 -1.63 -64.59 17.97
CA SER A 73 -1.20 -63.40 17.18
C SER A 73 -1.99 -62.11 17.48
N THR A 74 -2.85 -62.06 18.49
CA THR A 74 -3.70 -60.87 18.73
C THR A 74 -3.08 -59.77 19.60
N LEU A 75 -1.85 -59.91 20.09
CA LEU A 75 -1.20 -58.82 20.85
C LEU A 75 -0.26 -57.95 19.98
N GLU A 76 0.56 -58.53 19.11
CA GLU A 76 1.45 -57.74 18.23
C GLU A 76 0.69 -56.99 17.11
N ASN A 77 -0.38 -57.58 16.58
CA ASN A 77 -1.21 -56.93 15.55
C ASN A 77 -2.11 -55.81 16.11
N CYS A 78 -2.50 -55.88 17.39
CA CYS A 78 -3.22 -54.78 18.05
C CYS A 78 -2.27 -53.67 18.50
N ILE A 79 -1.04 -53.97 18.92
CA ILE A 79 -0.08 -52.95 19.33
C ILE A 79 0.44 -52.17 18.12
N SER A 80 0.68 -52.80 16.96
CA SER A 80 1.14 -52.06 15.77
C SER A 80 0.06 -51.18 15.14
N ARG A 81 -1.20 -51.67 15.09
CA ARG A 81 -2.36 -50.90 14.61
C ARG A 81 -2.80 -49.85 15.63
N GLY A 82 -2.75 -50.17 16.92
CA GLY A 82 -3.08 -49.26 18.02
C GLY A 82 -2.06 -48.13 18.16
N ALA A 83 -0.76 -48.44 18.09
CA ALA A 83 0.29 -47.42 18.11
C ALA A 83 0.25 -46.52 16.87
N CYS A 84 0.03 -47.07 15.67
CA CYS A 84 -0.17 -46.24 14.46
C CYS A 84 -1.44 -45.39 14.55
N GLY A 85 -2.54 -45.91 15.10
CA GLY A 85 -3.78 -45.17 15.30
C GLY A 85 -3.65 -44.04 16.32
N VAL A 86 -3.01 -44.31 17.46
CA VAL A 86 -2.74 -43.31 18.51
C VAL A 86 -1.77 -42.24 18.03
N MET A 87 -0.73 -42.60 17.27
CA MET A 87 0.21 -41.64 16.69
C MET A 87 -0.43 -40.79 15.59
N SER A 88 -1.32 -41.37 14.78
CA SER A 88 -2.09 -40.63 13.76
C SER A 88 -3.09 -39.67 14.41
N LEU A 89 -3.76 -40.09 15.49
CA LEU A 89 -4.69 -39.27 16.25
C LEU A 89 -3.97 -38.13 16.99
N LEU A 90 -2.82 -38.40 17.62
CA LEU A 90 -1.98 -37.36 18.23
C LEU A 90 -1.47 -36.36 17.18
N THR A 91 -1.10 -36.83 16.00
CA THR A 91 -0.69 -35.96 14.89
C THR A 91 -1.86 -35.09 14.42
N LEU A 92 -3.07 -35.64 14.28
CA LEU A 92 -4.28 -34.91 13.92
C LEU A 92 -4.71 -33.90 14.99
N VAL A 93 -4.59 -34.24 16.27
CA VAL A 93 -4.90 -33.35 17.39
C VAL A 93 -3.89 -32.20 17.44
N VAL A 94 -2.60 -32.47 17.26
CA VAL A 94 -1.55 -31.45 17.15
C VAL A 94 -1.74 -30.60 15.90
N TRP A 95 -2.19 -31.18 14.79
CA TRP A 95 -2.52 -30.48 13.54
C TRP A 95 -3.71 -29.52 13.74
N TYR A 96 -4.79 -29.99 14.38
CA TYR A 96 -5.97 -29.17 14.70
C TYR A 96 -5.64 -28.09 15.73
N TRP A 97 -4.76 -28.37 16.69
CA TRP A 97 -4.25 -27.40 17.67
C TRP A 97 -3.34 -26.35 17.05
N CYS A 98 -2.42 -26.75 16.17
CA CYS A 98 -1.57 -25.81 15.43
C CYS A 98 -2.43 -24.92 14.54
N ILE A 99 -3.40 -25.46 13.80
CA ILE A 99 -4.33 -24.66 12.98
C ILE A 99 -5.17 -23.72 13.83
N ALA A 100 -5.74 -24.18 14.94
CA ALA A 100 -6.55 -23.35 15.83
C ALA A 100 -5.76 -22.22 16.50
N ILE A 101 -4.47 -22.44 16.79
CA ILE A 101 -3.60 -21.45 17.43
C ILE A 101 -2.88 -20.57 16.40
N SER A 102 -2.65 -21.03 15.17
CA SER A 102 -2.17 -20.23 14.03
C SER A 102 -3.12 -19.10 13.63
N ILE A 103 -4.38 -19.16 14.09
CA ILE A 103 -5.35 -18.06 13.96
C ILE A 103 -5.08 -16.96 15.01
N GLY A 104 -4.33 -17.27 16.06
CA GLY A 104 -3.88 -16.36 17.12
C GLY A 104 -2.44 -15.89 16.91
N SER A 105 -2.23 -14.59 17.03
CA SER A 105 -1.17 -13.90 16.31
C SER A 105 -0.16 -13.16 17.19
N SER A 106 -0.15 -13.47 18.50
CA SER A 106 0.83 -12.90 19.43
C SER A 106 2.16 -13.66 19.42
N PRO A 107 3.28 -13.00 19.76
CA PRO A 107 4.58 -13.66 19.96
C PRO A 107 4.53 -14.80 20.98
N LYS A 108 3.62 -14.71 21.95
CA LYS A 108 3.36 -15.76 22.95
C LYS A 108 2.72 -17.01 22.33
N GLN A 109 1.77 -16.83 21.40
CA GLN A 109 1.16 -17.94 20.67
C GLN A 109 2.18 -18.62 19.74
N LEU A 110 3.09 -17.87 19.12
CA LEU A 110 4.19 -18.44 18.34
C LEU A 110 5.14 -19.27 19.21
N LEU A 111 5.61 -18.74 20.34
CA LEU A 111 6.44 -19.47 21.32
C LEU A 111 5.73 -20.72 21.84
N PHE A 112 4.42 -20.64 22.05
CA PHE A 112 3.59 -21.74 22.50
C PHE A 112 3.40 -22.82 21.41
N CYS A 113 3.17 -22.44 20.16
CA CYS A 113 3.13 -23.37 19.02
C CYS A 113 4.48 -24.06 18.80
N LEU A 114 5.57 -23.29 18.81
CA LEU A 114 6.93 -23.83 18.66
C LEU A 114 7.31 -24.74 19.84
N GLY A 115 6.95 -24.36 21.06
CA GLY A 115 7.10 -25.19 22.25
C GLY A 115 6.25 -26.47 22.22
N GLY A 116 5.01 -26.37 21.72
CA GLY A 116 4.11 -27.51 21.52
C GLY A 116 4.62 -28.49 20.46
N MET A 117 5.10 -27.98 19.33
CA MET A 117 5.76 -28.80 18.30
C MET A 117 7.02 -29.49 18.85
N LEU A 118 7.86 -28.76 19.60
CA LEU A 118 9.04 -29.34 20.24
C LEU A 118 8.65 -30.39 21.30
N PHE A 119 7.59 -30.18 22.07
CA PHE A 119 7.10 -31.12 23.07
C PHE A 119 6.59 -32.42 22.42
N VAL A 120 5.76 -32.32 21.39
CA VAL A 120 5.25 -33.48 20.63
C VAL A 120 6.41 -34.26 20.03
N TYR A 121 7.41 -33.55 19.52
CA TYR A 121 8.62 -34.12 18.96
C TYR A 121 9.45 -34.88 20.01
N LEU A 122 9.71 -34.27 21.17
CA LEU A 122 10.44 -34.88 22.28
C LEU A 122 9.69 -36.09 22.86
N LEU A 123 8.37 -35.98 23.01
CA LEU A 123 7.51 -37.07 23.46
C LEU A 123 7.56 -38.25 22.49
N THR A 124 7.48 -37.97 21.18
CA THR A 124 7.58 -38.97 20.13
C THR A 124 8.94 -39.69 20.15
N ALA A 125 10.04 -38.95 20.30
CA ALA A 125 11.38 -39.52 20.42
C ALA A 125 11.57 -40.35 21.70
N LEU A 126 10.98 -39.92 22.81
CA LEU A 126 10.98 -40.65 24.08
C LEU A 126 10.20 -41.96 23.98
N LEU A 127 9.00 -41.91 23.40
CA LEU A 127 8.16 -43.09 23.18
C LEU A 127 8.86 -44.11 22.26
N ALA A 128 9.56 -43.66 21.22
CA ALA A 128 10.33 -44.54 20.36
C ALA A 128 11.46 -45.27 21.10
N ARG A 129 12.13 -44.61 22.06
CA ARG A 129 13.15 -45.25 22.90
C ARG A 129 12.55 -46.24 23.90
N LEU A 130 11.41 -45.91 24.50
CA LEU A 130 10.78 -46.74 25.52
C LEU A 130 10.10 -47.97 24.93
N LEU A 131 9.47 -47.83 23.76
CA LEU A 131 8.64 -48.87 23.16
C LEU A 131 9.40 -49.82 22.24
N ARG A 132 10.68 -49.53 21.91
CA ARG A 132 11.54 -50.31 21.01
C ARG A 132 10.80 -50.84 19.76
N PRO A 133 10.17 -49.93 18.99
CA PRO A 133 9.28 -50.33 17.93
C PRO A 133 10.04 -51.01 16.78
N SER A 134 9.33 -51.83 16.00
CA SER A 134 9.91 -52.56 14.86
C SER A 134 10.59 -51.64 13.83
N GLU A 135 11.50 -52.18 13.02
CA GLU A 135 12.18 -51.43 11.95
C GLU A 135 11.22 -50.69 11.00
N ALA A 136 10.08 -51.30 10.66
CA ALA A 136 9.04 -50.66 9.85
C ALA A 136 8.45 -49.43 10.55
N SER A 137 8.23 -49.53 11.87
CA SER A 137 7.69 -48.44 12.70
C SER A 137 8.69 -47.32 12.90
N LEU A 138 9.99 -47.65 13.05
CA LEU A 138 11.10 -46.68 13.06
C LEU A 138 11.20 -45.93 11.73
N ARG A 139 11.04 -46.61 10.59
CA ARG A 139 11.01 -45.98 9.26
C ARG A 139 9.80 -45.05 9.08
N ALA A 140 8.61 -45.49 9.50
CA ALA A 140 7.41 -44.66 9.48
C ALA A 140 7.56 -43.42 10.37
N LEU A 141 8.11 -43.60 11.58
CA LEU A 141 8.38 -42.51 12.51
C LEU A 141 9.40 -41.51 11.96
N LYS A 142 10.50 -41.99 11.37
CA LYS A 142 11.50 -41.14 10.73
C LYS A 142 10.89 -40.30 9.61
N ARG A 143 10.03 -40.89 8.76
CA ARG A 143 9.32 -40.18 7.69
C ARG A 143 8.34 -39.14 8.26
N LEU A 144 7.62 -39.46 9.33
CA LEU A 144 6.72 -38.51 10.01
C LEU A 144 7.48 -37.31 10.59
N LEU A 145 8.63 -37.55 11.23
CA LEU A 145 9.47 -36.49 11.79
C LEU A 145 10.11 -35.63 10.69
N GLN A 146 10.54 -36.24 9.57
CA GLN A 146 11.01 -35.51 8.38
C GLN A 146 9.89 -34.64 7.77
N TRP A 147 8.67 -35.14 7.72
CA TRP A 147 7.50 -34.39 7.25
C TRP A 147 7.14 -33.23 8.20
N GLN A 148 7.14 -33.45 9.51
CA GLN A 148 6.93 -32.38 10.51
C GLN A 148 7.99 -31.29 10.41
N ALA A 149 9.25 -31.67 10.24
CA ALA A 149 10.35 -30.73 10.02
C ALA A 149 10.15 -29.92 8.72
N ALA A 150 9.69 -30.55 7.64
CA ALA A 150 9.40 -29.86 6.38
C ALA A 150 8.26 -28.84 6.55
N ILE A 151 7.20 -29.18 7.29
CA ILE A 151 6.09 -28.26 7.59
C ILE A 151 6.54 -27.10 8.47
N ALA A 152 7.29 -27.37 9.55
CA ALA A 152 7.85 -26.32 10.39
C ALA A 152 8.74 -25.38 9.57
N THR A 153 9.54 -25.92 8.65
CA THR A 153 10.37 -25.14 7.71
C THR A 153 9.51 -24.29 6.77
N CYS A 154 8.42 -24.84 6.22
CA CYS A 154 7.48 -24.07 5.39
C CYS A 154 6.83 -22.93 6.18
N TYR A 155 6.46 -23.17 7.45
CA TYR A 155 5.87 -22.16 8.33
C TYR A 155 6.88 -21.06 8.71
N ILE A 156 8.14 -21.42 8.92
CA ILE A 156 9.25 -20.48 9.16
C ILE A 156 9.52 -19.63 7.92
N ILE A 157 9.42 -20.19 6.72
CA ILE A 157 9.56 -19.48 5.45
C ILE A 157 8.40 -18.48 5.22
N GLN A 158 7.22 -18.72 5.80
CA GLN A 158 6.06 -17.80 5.71
C GLN A 158 6.13 -16.59 6.67
N LEU A 159 6.90 -16.66 7.75
CA LEU A 159 7.01 -15.55 8.73
C LEU A 159 7.67 -14.26 8.16
N PRO A 160 8.74 -14.31 7.34
CA PRO A 160 9.37 -13.14 6.73
C PRO A 160 8.51 -12.43 5.68
N THR A 161 7.60 -13.15 5.00
CA THR A 161 6.69 -12.55 4.01
C THR A 161 5.62 -11.68 4.64
N MET A 162 5.29 -11.90 5.91
CA MET A 162 4.18 -11.22 6.58
C MET A 162 4.62 -10.17 7.60
N TRP A 163 5.89 -10.19 8.05
CA TRP A 163 6.36 -9.33 9.14
C TRP A 163 7.68 -8.61 8.83
N THR A 164 7.71 -7.32 9.12
CA THR A 164 8.91 -6.45 9.15
C THR A 164 9.85 -6.76 10.33
N TYR A 165 9.53 -7.74 11.18
CA TYR A 165 10.29 -8.06 12.41
C TYR A 165 11.44 -9.03 12.14
N HIS A 166 12.62 -8.48 11.85
CA HIS A 166 13.87 -9.23 11.71
C HIS A 166 14.14 -10.19 12.90
N GLY A 167 13.87 -9.78 14.15
CA GLY A 167 14.23 -10.57 15.34
C GLY A 167 13.42 -11.85 15.55
N GLN A 168 12.15 -11.89 15.14
CA GLN A 168 11.29 -13.07 15.36
C GLN A 168 11.57 -14.17 14.35
N VAL A 169 11.90 -13.80 13.12
CA VAL A 169 12.30 -14.72 12.04
C VAL A 169 13.49 -15.59 12.45
N TYR A 170 14.55 -14.99 13.01
CA TYR A 170 15.73 -15.72 13.47
C TYR A 170 15.43 -16.68 14.63
N LEU A 171 14.54 -16.31 15.55
CA LEU A 171 14.15 -17.16 16.68
C LEU A 171 13.31 -18.36 16.22
N SER A 172 12.35 -18.15 15.30
CA SER A 172 11.58 -19.24 14.71
C SER A 172 12.45 -20.21 13.89
N MET A 173 13.49 -19.71 13.19
CA MET A 173 14.48 -20.56 12.51
C MET A 173 15.26 -21.45 13.47
N LEU A 174 15.78 -20.87 14.56
CA LEU A 174 16.53 -21.60 15.58
C LEU A 174 15.67 -22.72 16.20
N ILE A 175 14.40 -22.43 16.45
CA ILE A 175 13.50 -23.40 17.08
C ILE A 175 13.02 -24.46 16.09
N GLY A 176 12.73 -24.13 14.83
CA GLY A 176 12.29 -25.12 13.84
C GLY A 176 13.41 -25.95 13.20
N ALA A 177 14.67 -25.51 13.31
CA ALA A 177 15.81 -26.35 12.97
C ALA A 177 16.18 -27.35 14.08
N LEU A 178 15.71 -27.13 15.32
CA LEU A 178 15.98 -27.98 16.48
C LEU A 178 15.42 -29.42 16.32
N PRO A 179 14.18 -29.63 15.83
CA PRO A 179 13.66 -30.96 15.50
C PRO A 179 14.52 -31.72 14.49
N ILE A 180 14.98 -31.06 13.41
CA ILE A 180 15.85 -31.65 12.38
C ILE A 180 17.17 -32.14 12.99
N MET A 181 17.77 -31.34 13.88
CA MET A 181 19.01 -31.71 14.56
C MET A 181 18.82 -32.90 15.52
N LEU A 182 17.64 -33.03 16.14
CA LEU A 182 17.36 -34.08 17.12
C LEU A 182 16.94 -35.41 16.48
N THR A 183 16.42 -35.45 15.24
CA THR A 183 15.99 -36.70 14.55
C THR A 183 17.15 -37.60 14.18
N LEU A 184 18.33 -37.02 14.03
CA LEU A 184 19.43 -37.65 13.31
C LEU A 184 20.51 -38.23 14.24
N LYS A 185 20.33 -38.15 15.56
CA LYS A 185 21.26 -38.66 16.59
C LYS A 185 21.32 -40.21 16.70
N PHE A 186 20.87 -40.97 15.70
CA PHE A 186 20.75 -42.44 15.76
C PHE A 186 21.66 -43.22 14.79
N ASN A 187 22.66 -42.61 14.14
CA ASN A 187 23.76 -43.37 13.52
C ASN A 187 25.06 -42.56 13.49
N SER A 188 26.19 -43.13 13.93
CA SER A 188 27.46 -42.41 14.12
C SER A 188 28.14 -41.94 12.83
N ASP A 189 27.81 -42.51 11.66
CA ASP A 189 28.25 -42.01 10.34
C ASP A 189 27.46 -40.76 9.88
N SER A 190 26.49 -40.32 10.68
CA SER A 190 25.52 -39.30 10.30
C SER A 190 25.93 -37.89 10.68
N PHE A 191 26.95 -37.65 11.52
CA PHE A 191 27.26 -36.29 11.98
C PHE A 191 27.55 -35.33 10.82
N VAL A 192 28.30 -35.77 9.80
CA VAL A 192 28.56 -34.98 8.59
C VAL A 192 27.27 -34.76 7.78
N HIS A 193 26.42 -35.77 7.65
CA HIS A 193 25.11 -35.63 6.97
C HIS A 193 24.13 -34.72 7.71
N ILE A 194 24.17 -34.73 9.05
CA ILE A 194 23.39 -33.86 9.95
C ILE A 194 23.83 -32.44 9.78
N LEU A 195 25.14 -32.20 9.92
CA LEU A 195 25.71 -30.88 9.79
C LEU A 195 25.44 -30.32 8.40
N ARG A 196 25.57 -31.13 7.34
CA ARG A 196 25.19 -30.74 5.97
C ARG A 196 23.70 -30.39 5.85
N SER A 197 22.80 -31.23 6.35
CA SER A 197 21.35 -30.97 6.26
C SER A 197 20.92 -29.74 7.05
N PHE A 198 21.52 -29.52 8.23
CA PHE A 198 21.31 -28.34 9.05
C PHE A 198 21.86 -27.07 8.37
N LEU A 199 23.07 -27.12 7.82
CA LEU A 199 23.65 -26.01 7.08
C LEU A 199 22.83 -25.68 5.82
N ILE A 200 22.32 -26.69 5.10
CA ILE A 200 21.43 -26.49 3.95
C ILE A 200 20.11 -25.87 4.40
N ALA A 201 19.50 -26.33 5.50
CA ALA A 201 18.26 -25.76 6.02
C ALA A 201 18.45 -24.32 6.49
N LEU A 202 19.55 -24.01 7.20
CA LEU A 202 19.91 -22.64 7.57
C LEU A 202 20.18 -21.76 6.35
N LEU A 203 20.86 -22.29 5.33
CA LEU A 203 21.11 -21.58 4.08
C LEU A 203 19.79 -21.27 3.37
N ILE A 204 18.90 -22.26 3.20
CA ILE A 204 17.58 -22.07 2.57
C ILE A 204 16.75 -21.08 3.38
N ALA A 205 16.67 -21.24 4.70
CA ALA A 205 15.90 -20.35 5.55
C ALA A 205 16.47 -18.92 5.53
N GLY A 206 17.79 -18.77 5.54
CA GLY A 206 18.50 -17.50 5.41
C GLY A 206 18.24 -16.83 4.07
N VAL A 207 18.38 -17.57 2.96
CA VAL A 207 18.09 -17.10 1.60
C VAL A 207 16.63 -16.71 1.45
N MET A 208 15.70 -17.53 1.93
CA MET A 208 14.27 -17.23 1.90
C MET A 208 13.95 -16.02 2.76
N SER A 209 14.50 -15.90 3.97
CA SER A 209 14.18 -14.76 4.84
C SER A 209 14.78 -13.46 4.35
N TYR A 210 16.02 -13.48 3.88
CA TYR A 210 16.63 -12.33 3.22
C TYR A 210 15.89 -11.98 1.93
N GLY A 211 15.51 -12.99 1.15
CA GLY A 211 14.83 -12.83 -0.12
C GLY A 211 13.39 -12.35 -0.02
N LEU A 212 12.67 -12.75 1.04
CA LEU A 212 11.28 -12.40 1.28
C LEU A 212 11.10 -11.13 2.14
N GLN A 213 12.17 -10.66 2.79
CA GLN A 213 12.17 -9.37 3.48
C GLN A 213 11.72 -8.25 2.55
N ARG A 214 11.02 -7.27 3.12
CA ARG A 214 10.52 -6.09 2.41
C ARG A 214 9.71 -6.46 1.16
N SER A 215 8.90 -7.52 1.28
CA SER A 215 7.94 -7.86 0.24
C SER A 215 6.99 -6.68 -0.01
N CYS A 216 6.70 -6.46 -1.28
CA CYS A 216 5.70 -5.52 -1.74
C CYS A 216 4.46 -6.30 -2.15
N ILE A 217 3.31 -5.89 -1.63
CA ILE A 217 2.01 -6.38 -2.08
C ILE A 217 1.25 -5.14 -2.54
N SER A 218 1.03 -5.04 -3.84
CA SER A 218 0.30 -3.94 -4.44
C SER A 218 -1.09 -4.38 -4.86
N ILE A 219 -2.04 -3.50 -4.59
CA ILE A 219 -3.43 -3.60 -5.02
C ILE A 219 -3.64 -2.40 -5.94
N PHE A 220 -4.30 -2.57 -7.09
CA PHE A 220 -4.54 -1.47 -8.06
C PHE A 220 -3.29 -0.78 -8.62
N ALA A 221 -2.11 -1.39 -8.45
CA ALA A 221 -0.85 -0.95 -9.04
C ALA A 221 -0.07 -2.14 -9.59
N THR A 222 0.59 -1.92 -10.72
CA THR A 222 1.45 -2.92 -11.36
C THR A 222 2.91 -2.56 -11.14
N ILE A 223 3.67 -3.51 -10.60
CA ILE A 223 5.11 -3.45 -10.39
C ILE A 223 5.77 -3.87 -11.70
N ASP A 224 6.38 -2.94 -12.42
CA ASP A 224 7.08 -3.24 -13.68
C ASP A 224 8.39 -4.03 -13.48
N HIS A 225 8.87 -4.09 -12.22
CA HIS A 225 10.14 -4.69 -11.85
C HIS A 225 9.93 -5.85 -10.87
N GLY A 226 9.85 -7.07 -11.38
CA GLY A 226 9.70 -8.28 -10.57
C GLY A 226 9.09 -9.43 -11.36
N VAL A 227 9.50 -10.67 -11.08
CA VAL A 227 8.61 -11.82 -11.32
C VAL A 227 7.49 -11.74 -10.28
N GLY A 228 6.45 -10.96 -10.59
CA GLY A 228 5.26 -10.87 -9.79
C GLY A 228 4.34 -12.06 -10.08
N VAL A 229 3.94 -12.81 -9.06
CA VAL A 229 2.83 -13.75 -9.23
C VAL A 229 1.56 -12.91 -9.29
N VAL A 230 1.02 -12.71 -10.49
CA VAL A 230 -0.33 -12.18 -10.67
C VAL A 230 -1.28 -13.30 -10.26
N LEU A 231 -1.82 -13.22 -9.04
CA LEU A 231 -2.88 -14.11 -8.61
C LEU A 231 -4.17 -13.58 -9.24
N ALA A 232 -4.46 -14.02 -10.46
CA ALA A 232 -5.73 -13.74 -11.11
C ALA A 232 -6.86 -14.36 -10.27
N GLY A 233 -7.87 -13.55 -9.97
CA GLY A 233 -9.04 -13.92 -9.20
C GLY A 233 -9.66 -15.24 -9.63
N THR A 234 -9.84 -16.16 -8.67
CA THR A 234 -10.80 -17.24 -8.86
C THR A 234 -12.21 -16.65 -8.78
N PRO A 235 -13.21 -17.17 -9.53
CA PRO A 235 -14.57 -16.62 -9.59
C PRO A 235 -15.34 -16.62 -8.25
N VAL A 236 -14.75 -17.13 -7.18
CA VAL A 236 -15.44 -17.42 -5.92
C VAL A 236 -15.03 -16.46 -4.79
N ALA A 237 -14.02 -15.59 -4.97
CA ALA A 237 -13.64 -14.71 -3.86
C ALA A 237 -13.05 -13.32 -4.17
N TRP A 238 -12.37 -13.06 -5.30
CA TRP A 238 -11.66 -11.77 -5.48
C TRP A 238 -11.56 -11.34 -6.95
N PRO A 239 -12.09 -10.17 -7.35
CA PRO A 239 -12.00 -9.68 -8.74
C PRO A 239 -10.78 -8.78 -9.04
N SER A 240 -9.94 -8.47 -8.04
CA SER A 240 -8.76 -7.59 -8.17
C SER A 240 -7.49 -8.32 -8.66
N ASN A 241 -6.65 -7.62 -9.44
CA ASN A 241 -5.30 -8.07 -9.75
C ASN A 241 -4.34 -7.69 -8.62
N TYR A 242 -3.87 -8.67 -7.85
CA TYR A 242 -2.80 -8.48 -6.89
C TYR A 242 -1.45 -8.72 -7.54
N GLN A 243 -0.46 -7.91 -7.17
CA GLN A 243 0.93 -8.21 -7.49
C GLN A 243 1.76 -8.31 -6.23
N TRP A 244 2.50 -9.40 -6.14
CA TRP A 244 3.44 -9.64 -5.04
C TRP A 244 4.85 -9.70 -5.61
N SER A 245 5.73 -8.84 -5.08
CA SER A 245 7.17 -8.92 -5.35
C SER A 245 7.96 -8.98 -4.05
N THR A 246 9.04 -9.75 -4.05
CA THR A 246 9.94 -9.93 -2.92
C THR A 246 11.26 -9.25 -3.22
N ARG A 247 12.09 -9.03 -2.20
CA ARG A 247 13.46 -8.53 -2.43
C ARG A 247 14.23 -9.43 -3.40
N LEU A 248 14.08 -10.75 -3.30
CA LEU A 248 14.73 -11.71 -4.19
C LEU A 248 14.20 -11.62 -5.62
N THR A 249 12.87 -11.62 -5.82
CA THR A 249 12.31 -11.52 -7.18
C THR A 249 12.68 -10.20 -7.82
N ARG A 250 12.68 -9.09 -7.06
CA ARG A 250 13.18 -7.81 -7.54
C ARG A 250 14.66 -7.90 -7.89
N ALA A 251 15.51 -8.41 -7.00
CA ALA A 251 16.96 -8.57 -7.21
C ALA A 251 17.31 -9.39 -8.46
N LEU A 252 16.53 -10.43 -8.77
CA LEU A 252 16.70 -11.29 -9.93
C LEU A 252 16.12 -10.71 -11.23
N THR A 253 15.36 -9.60 -11.16
CA THR A 253 14.85 -8.93 -12.35
C THR A 253 15.95 -8.03 -12.91
N PHE A 254 16.41 -8.34 -14.13
CA PHE A 254 17.48 -7.64 -14.85
C PHE A 254 17.05 -6.28 -15.46
N SER A 255 15.85 -5.79 -15.13
CA SER A 255 15.40 -4.47 -15.55
C SER A 255 16.07 -3.39 -14.69
N HIS A 256 16.59 -2.35 -15.34
CA HIS A 256 17.14 -1.15 -14.69
C HIS A 256 16.12 -0.60 -13.69
N ARG A 257 16.53 -0.42 -12.42
CA ARG A 257 15.63 0.08 -11.38
C ARG A 257 15.84 1.59 -11.18
N PRO A 258 14.78 2.37 -10.92
CA PRO A 258 14.91 3.79 -10.63
C PRO A 258 15.80 4.04 -9.39
N CYS A 259 16.68 5.04 -9.48
CA CYS A 259 17.55 5.50 -8.40
C CYS A 259 18.58 4.48 -7.85
N GLU A 260 19.03 3.50 -8.65
CA GLU A 260 20.08 2.58 -8.20
C GLU A 260 21.41 3.30 -7.97
N PRO A 261 22.21 2.92 -6.94
CA PRO A 261 23.53 3.48 -6.71
C PRO A 261 24.43 3.33 -7.95
N GLY A 262 25.01 4.44 -8.41
CA GLY A 262 25.89 4.46 -9.59
C GLY A 262 25.18 4.36 -10.93
N SER A 263 23.83 4.45 -10.97
CA SER A 263 23.06 4.23 -12.19
C SER A 263 22.89 5.46 -13.09
N VAL A 264 23.09 6.69 -12.58
CA VAL A 264 23.14 7.92 -13.37
C VAL A 264 23.77 9.07 -12.56
N ASP A 265 24.50 9.96 -13.22
CA ASP A 265 24.97 11.23 -12.61
C ASP A 265 23.80 12.21 -12.34
N GLY A 266 22.64 11.98 -12.98
CA GLY A 266 21.45 12.84 -12.89
C GLY A 266 20.32 12.32 -12.00
N PRO A 267 19.29 13.14 -11.78
CA PRO A 267 18.16 12.80 -10.95
C PRO A 267 17.32 11.69 -11.57
N CYS A 268 16.86 10.74 -10.76
CA CYS A 268 16.00 9.64 -11.18
C CYS A 268 14.52 10.04 -11.27
N GLN A 269 14.10 11.06 -10.54
CA GLN A 269 12.75 11.64 -10.62
C GLN A 269 12.85 13.16 -10.51
N ILE A 270 12.02 13.89 -11.25
CA ILE A 270 11.83 15.34 -11.10
C ILE A 270 10.33 15.64 -11.18
N TYR A 271 9.79 16.34 -10.19
CA TYR A 271 8.38 16.72 -10.14
C TYR A 271 8.18 18.01 -9.35
N LEU A 272 6.99 18.58 -9.46
CA LEU A 272 6.60 19.81 -8.76
C LEU A 272 5.55 19.49 -7.72
N THR A 273 5.67 20.10 -6.54
CA THR A 273 4.59 20.16 -5.57
C THR A 273 4.18 21.62 -5.36
N ALA A 274 2.89 21.85 -5.18
CA ALA A 274 2.40 23.17 -4.85
C ALA A 274 2.92 23.60 -3.47
N ALA A 275 3.34 24.86 -3.37
CA ALA A 275 3.58 25.53 -2.10
C ALA A 275 2.30 26.24 -1.62
N ASN A 276 2.39 27.01 -0.54
CA ASN A 276 1.24 27.72 0.04
C ASN A 276 0.55 28.67 -0.97
N ASN A 277 1.30 29.40 -1.80
CA ASN A 277 0.71 30.31 -2.82
C ASN A 277 1.18 30.00 -4.25
N LEU A 278 0.33 29.34 -5.04
CA LEU A 278 0.67 28.93 -6.41
C LEU A 278 0.86 30.12 -7.38
N SER A 279 0.54 31.34 -6.96
CA SER A 279 0.76 32.54 -7.77
C SER A 279 2.19 33.03 -7.73
N SER A 280 2.97 32.66 -6.71
CA SER A 280 4.31 33.20 -6.49
C SER A 280 5.32 32.17 -5.98
N GLU A 281 4.88 30.95 -5.69
CA GLU A 281 5.66 29.94 -4.99
C GLU A 281 5.47 28.55 -5.59
N ILE A 282 6.54 27.76 -5.57
CA ILE A 282 6.53 26.35 -5.95
C ILE A 282 7.64 25.60 -5.19
N ILE A 283 7.49 24.29 -5.03
CA ILE A 283 8.58 23.42 -4.59
C ILE A 283 8.98 22.52 -5.76
N ILE A 284 10.23 22.63 -6.20
CA ILE A 284 10.81 21.77 -7.23
C ILE A 284 11.52 20.62 -6.54
N ASN A 285 11.11 19.39 -6.84
CA ASN A 285 11.63 18.19 -6.20
C ASN A 285 12.46 17.38 -7.19
N ALA A 286 13.57 16.80 -6.72
CA ALA A 286 14.34 15.82 -7.46
C ALA A 286 14.85 14.70 -6.57
N HIS A 287 14.84 13.47 -7.07
CA HIS A 287 15.41 12.32 -6.36
C HIS A 287 16.75 11.95 -6.96
N PHE A 288 17.72 11.63 -6.11
CA PHE A 288 19.01 11.06 -6.50
C PHE A 288 19.28 9.79 -5.70
N SER A 289 20.12 8.89 -6.21
CA SER A 289 20.68 7.82 -5.38
C SER A 289 21.41 8.43 -4.17
N ALA A 290 21.22 7.87 -2.98
CA ALA A 290 21.78 8.46 -1.76
C ALA A 290 23.29 8.69 -1.87
N ASP A 291 23.72 9.93 -1.61
CA ASP A 291 25.12 10.36 -1.64
C ASP A 291 25.28 11.60 -0.74
N GLU A 292 26.02 11.43 0.34
CA GLU A 292 26.24 12.52 1.29
C GLU A 292 27.09 13.66 0.71
N SER A 293 27.91 13.40 -0.30
CA SER A 293 28.88 14.33 -0.85
C SER A 293 28.34 15.21 -1.99
N ARG A 294 27.24 14.79 -2.62
CA ARG A 294 26.67 15.45 -3.79
C ARG A 294 26.16 16.85 -3.47
N LYS A 295 26.61 17.84 -4.24
CA LYS A 295 26.10 19.22 -4.19
C LYS A 295 25.09 19.42 -5.30
N VAL A 296 23.88 19.83 -4.94
CA VAL A 296 22.79 20.07 -5.91
C VAL A 296 22.39 21.54 -5.86
N VAL A 297 22.19 22.15 -7.03
CA VAL A 297 21.65 23.51 -7.16
C VAL A 297 20.56 23.49 -8.24
N PHE A 298 19.41 24.05 -7.92
CA PHE A 298 18.34 24.28 -8.89
C PHE A 298 18.51 25.68 -9.46
N VAL A 299 18.56 25.80 -10.78
CA VAL A 299 18.65 27.10 -11.45
C VAL A 299 17.34 27.36 -12.16
N TYR A 300 16.81 28.57 -12.03
CA TYR A 300 15.58 28.97 -12.70
C TYR A 300 15.66 30.38 -13.27
N ARG A 301 14.78 30.67 -14.23
CA ARG A 301 14.55 32.00 -14.79
C ARG A 301 13.10 32.19 -15.20
N GLU A 302 12.60 33.41 -15.07
CA GLU A 302 11.25 33.80 -15.47
C GLU A 302 11.27 34.33 -16.92
N SER A 303 10.32 33.86 -17.73
CA SER A 303 10.05 34.43 -19.05
C SER A 303 8.90 35.43 -18.94
N GLY A 304 9.12 36.68 -19.38
CA GLY A 304 8.05 37.69 -19.50
C GLY A 304 8.26 39.03 -18.79
N GLY A 305 9.38 39.27 -18.12
CA GLY A 305 9.67 40.57 -17.48
C GLY A 305 11.16 40.92 -17.53
N GLY A 306 11.53 41.94 -18.28
CA GLY A 306 12.89 42.51 -18.26
C GLY A 306 14.03 41.52 -18.51
N GLN A 307 15.25 41.89 -18.12
CA GLN A 307 16.46 41.08 -18.33
C GLN A 307 16.30 39.71 -17.66
N GLN A 308 16.42 38.61 -18.43
CA GLN A 308 16.33 37.25 -17.91
C GLN A 308 17.55 36.94 -17.05
N THR A 309 17.40 37.11 -15.74
CA THR A 309 18.45 36.79 -14.76
C THR A 309 18.22 35.40 -14.20
N GLU A 310 19.19 34.51 -14.40
CA GLU A 310 19.21 33.19 -13.80
C GLU A 310 19.42 33.30 -12.28
N ARG A 311 18.66 32.53 -11.52
CA ARG A 311 18.74 32.47 -10.06
C ARG A 311 18.98 31.04 -9.62
N GLY A 312 19.96 30.84 -8.73
CA GLY A 312 20.25 29.55 -8.12
C GLY A 312 19.58 29.40 -6.76
N VAL A 313 19.05 28.21 -6.48
CA VAL A 313 18.47 27.81 -5.18
C VAL A 313 19.15 26.54 -4.73
N VAL A 314 19.72 26.56 -3.52
CA VAL A 314 20.22 25.35 -2.87
C VAL A 314 19.03 24.63 -2.25
N PRO A 315 18.74 23.38 -2.63
CA PRO A 315 17.62 22.62 -2.09
C PRO A 315 17.93 22.12 -0.67
N GLN A 316 16.88 21.90 0.11
CA GLN A 316 16.99 21.04 1.29
C GLN A 316 17.04 19.57 0.86
N LYS A 317 17.84 18.77 1.56
CA LYS A 317 18.04 17.35 1.27
C LYS A 317 17.44 16.50 2.38
N PHE A 318 16.62 15.52 2.00
CA PHE A 318 16.01 14.56 2.92
C PHE A 318 16.38 13.14 2.49
N SER A 319 17.03 12.38 3.37
CA SER A 319 17.34 10.98 3.10
C SER A 319 16.14 10.10 3.41
N VAL A 320 15.65 9.40 2.38
CA VAL A 320 14.51 8.49 2.50
C VAL A 320 15.02 7.05 2.42
N PRO A 321 14.89 6.27 3.50
CA PRO A 321 15.32 4.87 3.50
C PRO A 321 14.43 4.03 2.59
N GLY A 322 14.97 2.94 2.05
CA GLY A 322 14.23 2.01 1.21
C GLY A 322 15.05 0.78 0.88
N ASP A 323 14.57 -0.03 -0.06
CA ASP A 323 15.42 -1.04 -0.71
C ASP A 323 16.61 -0.43 -1.44
N TYR A 324 16.40 0.78 -1.93
CA TYR A 324 17.43 1.65 -2.46
C TYR A 324 17.27 2.99 -1.76
N SER A 325 18.17 3.27 -0.81
CA SER A 325 18.18 4.57 -0.14
C SER A 325 18.38 5.67 -1.18
N ARG A 326 17.63 6.75 -1.03
CA ARG A 326 17.67 7.89 -1.94
C ARG A 326 17.66 9.20 -1.17
N ASP A 327 18.19 10.23 -1.81
CA ASP A 327 18.10 11.60 -1.33
C ASP A 327 17.03 12.34 -2.14
N VAL A 328 16.06 12.91 -1.44
CA VAL A 328 15.02 13.78 -1.98
C VAL A 328 15.45 15.22 -1.76
N HIS A 329 15.68 15.94 -2.84
CA HIS A 329 16.04 17.36 -2.83
C HIS A 329 14.79 18.18 -3.11
N ALA A 330 14.44 19.11 -2.22
CA ALA A 330 13.34 20.04 -2.38
C ALA A 330 13.86 21.48 -2.42
N ALA A 331 13.73 22.14 -3.57
CA ALA A 331 14.04 23.55 -3.75
C ALA A 331 12.75 24.37 -3.64
N TYR A 332 12.62 25.14 -2.56
CA TYR A 332 11.56 26.13 -2.44
C TYR A 332 11.91 27.36 -3.28
N VAL A 333 11.09 27.66 -4.28
CA VAL A 333 11.23 28.82 -5.15
C VAL A 333 10.07 29.77 -4.86
N ASN A 334 10.37 30.99 -4.47
CA ASN A 334 9.39 32.00 -4.08
C ASN A 334 9.63 33.35 -4.78
N GLY A 335 8.72 34.30 -4.56
CA GLY A 335 8.80 35.63 -5.16
C GLY A 335 8.65 35.62 -6.68
N LEU A 336 8.04 34.58 -7.24
CA LEU A 336 7.76 34.46 -8.66
C LEU A 336 6.65 35.44 -9.07
N THR A 337 6.74 35.92 -10.30
CA THR A 337 5.73 36.79 -10.90
C THR A 337 4.46 35.97 -11.18
N PRO A 338 3.27 36.40 -10.75
CA PRO A 338 2.01 35.72 -11.07
C PRO A 338 1.74 35.64 -12.57
N GLY A 339 1.31 34.46 -13.04
CA GLY A 339 1.05 34.20 -14.46
C GLY A 339 2.32 34.04 -15.32
N ALA A 340 3.51 34.00 -14.73
CA ALA A 340 4.76 33.84 -15.45
C ALA A 340 4.99 32.39 -15.90
N VAL A 341 5.75 32.25 -16.99
CA VAL A 341 6.37 30.98 -17.37
C VAL A 341 7.75 30.93 -16.74
N VAL A 342 8.06 29.85 -16.04
CA VAL A 342 9.36 29.65 -15.38
C VAL A 342 10.07 28.47 -16.02
N GLU A 343 11.30 28.68 -16.45
CA GLU A 343 12.22 27.64 -16.89
C GLU A 343 13.17 27.26 -15.76
N PHE A 344 13.49 25.98 -15.60
CA PHE A 344 14.45 25.51 -14.61
C PHE A 344 15.24 24.29 -15.08
N TRP A 345 16.41 24.08 -14.48
CA TRP A 345 17.25 22.90 -14.63
C TRP A 345 18.06 22.66 -13.36
N ILE A 346 18.71 21.50 -13.28
CA ILE A 346 19.43 21.04 -12.08
C ILE A 346 20.90 20.89 -12.39
N LEU A 347 21.73 21.47 -11.52
CA LEU A 347 23.16 21.25 -11.45
C LEU A 347 23.47 20.24 -10.33
N ALA A 348 24.33 19.27 -10.61
CA ALA A 348 24.96 18.44 -9.59
C ALA A 348 26.48 18.51 -9.77
N ASP A 349 27.20 18.83 -8.70
CA ASP A 349 28.66 19.00 -8.68
C ASP A 349 29.16 19.89 -9.85
N ASP A 350 28.50 21.05 -9.98
CA ASP A 350 28.75 22.08 -10.99
C ASP A 350 28.51 21.66 -12.46
N LYS A 351 27.85 20.52 -12.69
CA LYS A 351 27.45 20.04 -14.03
C LYS A 351 25.94 20.06 -14.18
N ILE A 352 25.46 20.45 -15.37
CA ILE A 352 24.03 20.33 -15.71
C ILE A 352 23.70 18.84 -15.83
N VAL A 353 22.74 18.36 -15.04
CA VAL A 353 22.35 16.94 -14.98
C VAL A 353 20.88 16.70 -15.29
N SER A 354 20.12 17.74 -15.65
CA SER A 354 18.76 17.62 -16.15
C SER A 354 18.56 18.43 -17.43
N ASP A 355 17.58 18.03 -18.23
CA ASP A 355 17.04 18.90 -19.28
C ASP A 355 16.36 20.14 -18.68
N VAL A 356 16.18 21.17 -19.50
CA VAL A 356 15.39 22.36 -19.16
C VAL A 356 13.91 21.98 -19.11
N ARG A 357 13.28 22.27 -17.98
CA ARG A 357 11.85 22.01 -17.70
C ARG A 357 11.13 23.33 -17.44
N ARG A 358 9.80 23.33 -17.58
CA ARG A 358 8.98 24.54 -17.45
C ARG A 358 7.74 24.34 -16.62
N PHE A 359 7.29 25.38 -15.94
CA PHE A 359 5.96 25.45 -15.33
C PHE A 359 5.40 26.87 -15.41
N ARG A 360 4.17 27.05 -14.92
CA ARG A 360 3.52 28.36 -14.85
C ARG A 360 3.04 28.64 -13.44
N THR A 361 3.16 29.89 -13.02
CA THR A 361 2.49 30.37 -11.81
C THR A 361 1.05 30.75 -12.11
N VAL A 362 0.19 30.62 -11.10
CA VAL A 362 -1.22 31.02 -11.19
C VAL A 362 -1.32 32.55 -11.35
N PRO A 363 -2.10 33.08 -12.31
CA PRO A 363 -2.33 34.51 -12.44
C PRO A 363 -3.20 35.03 -11.28
N LEU A 364 -3.16 36.36 -11.04
CA LEU A 364 -3.97 36.96 -9.95
C LEU A 364 -5.46 37.10 -10.29
N SER A 365 -5.81 37.05 -11.57
CA SER A 365 -7.18 37.24 -12.07
C SER A 365 -7.40 36.41 -13.34
N GLY A 366 -8.65 36.31 -13.78
CA GLY A 366 -9.05 35.50 -14.94
C GLY A 366 -9.39 34.06 -14.57
N GLN A 367 -9.58 33.24 -15.59
CA GLN A 367 -9.95 31.84 -15.43
C GLN A 367 -8.71 30.95 -15.26
N VAL A 368 -8.74 30.09 -14.26
CA VAL A 368 -7.73 29.05 -14.03
C VAL A 368 -8.39 27.69 -13.91
N THR A 369 -7.64 26.64 -14.22
CA THR A 369 -8.13 25.27 -14.13
C THR A 369 -7.27 24.46 -13.17
N ILE A 370 -7.90 23.60 -12.36
CA ILE A 370 -7.23 22.52 -11.64
C ILE A 370 -7.92 21.19 -11.95
N ALA A 371 -7.18 20.10 -11.92
CA ALA A 371 -7.74 18.75 -11.97
C ALA A 371 -7.78 18.16 -10.56
N VAL A 372 -8.88 17.49 -10.22
CA VAL A 372 -9.10 16.93 -8.88
C VAL A 372 -9.69 15.53 -9.01
N GLY A 373 -9.13 14.60 -8.27
CA GLY A 373 -9.66 13.26 -8.09
C GLY A 373 -8.84 12.53 -7.03
N GLY A 374 -8.98 11.21 -6.96
CA GLY A 374 -8.33 10.34 -5.98
C GLY A 374 -8.52 8.90 -6.40
N ASP A 375 -7.92 7.96 -5.67
CA ASP A 375 -8.01 6.54 -6.02
C ASP A 375 -7.47 6.29 -7.44
N ALA A 376 -6.27 6.82 -7.70
CA ALA A 376 -5.66 6.83 -9.03
C ALA A 376 -4.87 5.56 -9.31
N GLY A 377 -4.00 5.19 -8.39
CA GLY A 377 -3.02 4.13 -8.56
C GLY A 377 -1.98 4.41 -9.65
N ALA A 378 -0.96 3.56 -9.71
CA ALA A 378 0.09 3.60 -10.72
C ALA A 378 -0.18 2.60 -11.87
N ASN A 379 -1.44 2.44 -12.26
CA ASN A 379 -1.86 1.48 -13.29
C ASN A 379 -2.21 2.17 -14.64
N ASP A 380 -2.41 1.38 -15.69
CA ASP A 380 -2.66 1.90 -17.04
C ASP A 380 -3.99 2.66 -17.17
N LEU A 381 -5.00 2.31 -16.37
CA LEU A 381 -6.29 3.02 -16.37
C LEU A 381 -6.15 4.41 -15.74
N GLY A 382 -5.50 4.48 -14.57
CA GLY A 382 -5.13 5.76 -13.95
C GLY A 382 -4.28 6.63 -14.87
N GLN A 383 -3.36 6.02 -15.62
CA GLN A 383 -2.58 6.72 -16.65
C GLN A 383 -3.48 7.28 -17.77
N ARG A 384 -4.42 6.49 -18.32
CA ARG A 384 -5.32 6.96 -19.39
C ARG A 384 -6.20 8.15 -18.98
N VAL A 385 -6.73 8.13 -17.74
CA VAL A 385 -7.48 9.27 -17.20
C VAL A 385 -6.54 10.47 -16.99
N SER A 386 -5.35 10.25 -16.44
CA SER A 386 -4.36 11.31 -16.23
C SER A 386 -3.91 11.97 -17.55
N GLU A 387 -3.82 11.22 -18.65
CA GLU A 387 -3.51 11.78 -19.98
C GLU A 387 -4.60 12.74 -20.49
N GLN A 388 -5.85 12.60 -20.04
CA GLN A 388 -6.91 13.55 -20.39
C GLN A 388 -6.73 14.90 -19.70
N VAL A 389 -6.13 14.92 -18.51
CA VAL A 389 -5.98 16.13 -17.69
C VAL A 389 -5.23 17.23 -18.42
N ALA A 390 -4.15 16.91 -19.15
CA ALA A 390 -3.35 17.91 -19.87
C ALA A 390 -4.15 18.67 -20.94
N LYS A 391 -5.23 18.08 -21.48
CA LYS A 391 -6.10 18.72 -22.49
C LYS A 391 -6.87 19.92 -21.94
N TYR A 392 -7.02 20.00 -20.62
CA TYR A 392 -7.76 21.05 -19.93
C TYR A 392 -6.87 22.17 -19.38
N ASP A 393 -5.57 22.18 -19.73
CA ASP A 393 -4.64 23.26 -19.38
C ASP A 393 -4.59 23.60 -17.87
N PRO A 394 -4.50 22.61 -16.95
CA PRO A 394 -4.53 22.89 -15.52
C PRO A 394 -3.23 23.54 -15.02
N TYR A 395 -3.37 24.32 -13.95
CA TYR A 395 -2.26 24.88 -13.16
C TYR A 395 -1.79 23.96 -12.04
N ALA A 396 -2.62 22.99 -11.63
CA ALA A 396 -2.28 21.99 -10.63
C ALA A 396 -3.18 20.75 -10.79
N ALA A 397 -2.71 19.62 -10.30
CA ALA A 397 -3.48 18.39 -10.17
C ALA A 397 -3.50 17.94 -8.70
N VAL A 398 -4.68 17.60 -8.23
CA VAL A 398 -4.95 17.22 -6.85
C VAL A 398 -5.32 15.74 -6.81
N PHE A 399 -4.54 14.92 -6.09
CA PHE A 399 -4.86 13.53 -5.80
C PHE A 399 -5.23 13.40 -4.31
N ALA A 400 -6.52 13.32 -4.04
CA ALA A 400 -7.08 13.36 -2.71
C ALA A 400 -7.16 11.96 -2.07
N GLY A 401 -5.99 11.39 -1.83
CA GLY A 401 -5.81 10.11 -1.16
C GLY A 401 -5.82 8.91 -2.10
N ASP A 402 -5.24 7.83 -1.61
CA ASP A 402 -5.03 6.56 -2.29
C ASP A 402 -4.36 6.77 -3.65
N VAL A 403 -3.20 7.43 -3.59
CA VAL A 403 -2.55 7.96 -4.79
C VAL A 403 -1.88 6.85 -5.59
N SER A 404 -0.98 6.10 -4.95
CA SER A 404 -0.16 5.08 -5.62
C SER A 404 -0.56 3.65 -5.28
N TYR A 405 -1.28 3.44 -4.17
CA TYR A 405 -1.55 2.13 -3.55
C TYR A 405 -0.28 1.31 -3.21
N ASP A 406 0.79 2.00 -2.80
CA ASP A 406 1.97 1.36 -2.20
C ASP A 406 1.70 0.81 -0.78
N ASN A 407 0.55 1.15 -0.19
CA ASN A 407 0.10 0.72 1.13
C ASN A 407 1.04 1.14 2.26
N SER A 408 1.79 2.22 2.06
CA SER A 408 2.90 2.64 2.93
C SER A 408 3.94 1.52 3.17
N LEU A 409 4.06 0.56 2.26
CA LEU A 409 5.06 -0.50 2.35
C LEU A 409 6.36 -0.01 1.73
N ILE A 410 7.42 0.09 2.53
CA ILE A 410 8.73 0.56 2.07
C ILE A 410 9.29 -0.26 0.88
N GLY A 411 8.94 -1.55 0.80
CA GLY A 411 9.32 -2.44 -0.30
C GLY A 411 8.59 -2.13 -1.61
N CYS A 412 7.50 -1.35 -1.55
CA CYS A 412 6.69 -0.90 -2.67
C CYS A 412 7.08 0.49 -3.21
N ALA A 413 8.23 1.06 -2.80
CA ALA A 413 8.70 2.36 -3.27
C ALA A 413 8.73 2.51 -4.82
N CYS A 414 8.99 1.41 -5.53
CA CYS A 414 8.98 1.39 -7.00
C CYS A 414 7.62 1.76 -7.63
N ILE A 415 6.51 1.66 -6.90
CA ILE A 415 5.18 2.05 -7.37
C ILE A 415 5.07 3.57 -7.44
N TRP A 416 5.64 4.28 -6.47
CA TRP A 416 5.79 5.73 -6.52
C TRP A 416 6.69 6.16 -7.68
N ASP A 417 7.78 5.43 -7.95
CA ASP A 417 8.63 5.71 -9.10
C ASP A 417 7.86 5.57 -10.42
N LYS A 418 7.04 4.52 -10.54
CA LYS A 418 6.16 4.34 -11.70
C LYS A 418 5.17 5.49 -11.83
N PHE A 419 4.47 5.83 -10.74
CA PHE A 419 3.53 6.95 -10.70
C PHE A 419 4.19 8.26 -11.16
N LEU A 420 5.36 8.60 -10.60
CA LEU A 420 6.09 9.82 -10.94
C LEU A 420 6.60 9.82 -12.37
N SER A 421 7.13 8.70 -12.85
CA SER A 421 7.59 8.56 -14.24
C SER A 421 6.45 8.70 -15.24
N ASN A 422 5.26 8.24 -14.86
CA ASN A 422 4.04 8.38 -15.64
C ASN A 422 3.52 9.82 -15.63
N TRP A 423 3.49 10.45 -14.46
CA TRP A 423 3.12 11.85 -14.31
C TRP A 423 4.07 12.78 -15.07
N ASP A 424 5.36 12.47 -15.10
CA ASP A 424 6.36 13.28 -15.79
C ASP A 424 6.14 13.39 -17.31
N LYS A 425 5.45 12.39 -17.90
CA LYS A 425 5.08 12.40 -19.31
C LYS A 425 3.89 13.32 -19.60
N ILE A 426 3.12 13.68 -18.58
CA ILE A 426 1.89 14.48 -18.72
C ILE A 426 2.27 15.96 -18.62
N ARG A 427 2.12 16.66 -19.75
CA ARG A 427 2.53 18.06 -19.91
C ARG A 427 1.47 18.86 -20.64
N VAL A 428 1.19 20.06 -20.14
CA VAL A 428 0.35 21.02 -20.86
C VAL A 428 1.15 21.63 -22.01
N LYS A 429 0.55 21.69 -23.20
CA LYS A 429 1.19 22.33 -24.36
C LYS A 429 0.88 23.84 -24.40
N PRO A 430 1.85 24.71 -24.70
CA PRO A 430 1.61 26.16 -24.86
C PRO A 430 0.57 26.43 -25.96
N LYS A 431 -0.42 27.30 -25.69
CA LYS A 431 -1.52 27.65 -26.61
C LYS A 431 -1.10 28.62 -27.72
N ASP A 432 -0.05 29.40 -27.49
CA ASP A 432 0.47 30.47 -28.33
C ASP A 432 1.62 30.03 -29.26
N MET A 433 1.96 28.74 -29.30
CA MET A 433 2.87 28.16 -30.29
C MET A 433 2.20 28.04 -31.67
N SER A 434 1.81 29.18 -32.22
CA SER A 434 1.63 29.39 -33.65
C SER A 434 2.93 29.95 -34.20
N SER A 435 3.63 29.16 -35.03
CA SER A 435 4.44 29.61 -36.19
C SER A 435 5.97 29.84 -36.14
N SER A 436 6.75 29.51 -35.10
CA SER A 436 8.23 29.59 -35.25
C SER A 436 9.14 28.75 -34.34
N ALA A 437 8.68 28.26 -33.19
CA ALA A 437 9.38 27.22 -32.44
C ALA A 437 8.80 25.87 -32.89
N GLY A 438 9.63 25.06 -33.55
CA GLY A 438 9.20 23.92 -34.34
C GLY A 438 8.29 22.91 -33.62
N LEU A 439 7.64 22.09 -34.44
CA LEU A 439 6.79 20.93 -34.14
C LEU A 439 7.36 19.87 -33.15
N ASN A 440 8.42 20.19 -32.42
CA ASN A 440 9.16 19.32 -31.50
C ASN A 440 9.35 19.91 -30.09
N ASP A 441 8.55 20.89 -29.64
CA ASP A 441 8.54 21.25 -28.21
C ASP A 441 7.83 20.16 -27.38
N THR A 442 8.61 19.12 -27.06
CA THR A 442 8.17 17.99 -26.25
C THR A 442 8.03 18.36 -24.77
N GLN A 443 8.66 19.45 -24.30
CA GLN A 443 8.79 19.74 -22.87
C GLN A 443 7.47 20.20 -22.22
N GLY A 444 6.68 21.03 -22.92
CA GLY A 444 5.43 21.60 -22.38
C GLY A 444 5.59 22.28 -21.02
N TYR A 445 4.52 22.39 -20.25
CA TYR A 445 4.51 22.81 -18.84
C TYR A 445 4.23 21.60 -17.94
N MET A 446 5.08 21.42 -16.94
CA MET A 446 4.86 20.53 -15.81
C MET A 446 3.63 20.97 -15.01
N ILE A 447 2.87 20.01 -14.50
CA ILE A 447 1.69 20.26 -13.66
C ILE A 447 2.08 19.95 -12.20
N PRO A 448 2.09 20.96 -11.31
CA PRO A 448 2.25 20.79 -9.86
C PRO A 448 1.26 19.78 -9.27
N LEU A 449 1.77 18.93 -8.38
CA LEU A 449 1.01 17.97 -7.61
C LEU A 449 0.57 18.59 -6.28
N ILE A 450 -0.63 18.22 -5.85
CA ILE A 450 -1.21 18.45 -4.53
C ILE A 450 -1.79 17.13 -4.08
N PHE A 451 -1.53 16.68 -2.86
CA PHE A 451 -2.07 15.42 -2.36
C PHE A 451 -2.78 15.57 -1.03
N THR A 452 -3.75 14.69 -0.76
CA THR A 452 -4.23 14.43 0.62
C THR A 452 -3.92 13.01 1.01
N THR A 453 -4.04 12.71 2.30
CA THR A 453 -3.87 11.36 2.84
C THR A 453 -5.13 10.52 2.64
N GLY A 454 -4.98 9.35 2.01
CA GLY A 454 -5.95 8.25 2.02
C GLY A 454 -5.52 7.14 2.98
N ASN A 455 -6.35 6.10 3.11
CA ASN A 455 -6.03 4.99 4.00
C ASN A 455 -4.86 4.16 3.48
N HIS A 456 -4.74 3.99 2.16
CA HIS A 456 -3.63 3.25 1.56
C HIS A 456 -2.32 4.05 1.64
N ASP A 457 -2.35 5.38 1.59
CA ASP A 457 -1.14 6.20 1.73
C ASP A 457 -0.52 6.12 3.13
N LEU A 458 -1.34 5.82 4.14
CA LEU A 458 -0.91 5.65 5.54
C LEU A 458 -0.77 4.17 5.96
N GLY A 459 -1.08 3.23 5.06
CA GLY A 459 -1.02 1.80 5.34
C GLY A 459 -2.04 1.33 6.38
N VAL A 460 -3.20 1.99 6.45
CA VAL A 460 -4.29 1.67 7.37
C VAL A 460 -5.51 1.15 6.62
N ASN A 461 -6.40 0.46 7.34
CA ASN A 461 -7.65 -0.03 6.76
C ASN A 461 -8.64 1.13 6.47
N ALA A 462 -9.66 0.86 5.67
CA ALA A 462 -10.72 1.81 5.32
C ALA A 462 -11.39 2.46 6.55
N GLN A 463 -11.54 1.69 7.64
CA GLN A 463 -12.04 2.24 8.91
C GLN A 463 -10.92 3.01 9.62
N PRO A 464 -11.11 4.33 9.87
CA PRO A 464 -10.16 5.10 10.64
C PRO A 464 -9.98 4.45 12.01
N SER A 465 -8.78 3.93 12.26
CA SER A 465 -8.53 3.09 13.42
C SER A 465 -8.46 3.93 14.70
N THR A 466 -8.69 3.31 15.86
CA THR A 466 -8.46 3.97 17.16
C THR A 466 -6.99 4.23 17.44
N GLN A 467 -6.07 3.65 16.67
CA GLN A 467 -4.63 3.84 16.79
C GLN A 467 -4.10 4.54 15.54
N ARG A 468 -3.95 5.85 15.66
CA ARG A 468 -3.38 6.70 14.61
C ARG A 468 -1.86 6.59 14.61
N TYR A 469 -1.27 6.94 13.48
CA TYR A 469 0.16 7.17 13.41
C TYR A 469 0.49 8.41 14.26
N ASP A 470 1.36 8.27 15.26
CA ASP A 470 1.82 9.42 16.05
C ASP A 470 3.05 10.04 15.39
N SER A 471 2.87 11.23 14.84
CA SER A 471 3.92 12.05 14.25
C SER A 471 5.10 12.34 15.19
N HIS A 472 4.87 12.34 16.50
CA HIS A 472 5.89 12.63 17.51
C HIS A 472 6.86 11.45 17.75
N ASP A 473 6.46 10.21 17.41
CA ASP A 473 7.34 9.04 17.51
C ASP A 473 8.12 8.77 16.21
N CYS A 474 8.14 9.74 15.30
CA CYS A 474 8.82 9.62 14.01
C CYS A 474 10.35 9.60 14.14
N ASP A 475 10.98 8.65 13.45
CA ASP A 475 12.43 8.56 13.30
C ASP A 475 12.77 7.92 11.95
N MET A 476 13.27 8.74 11.01
CA MET A 476 13.63 8.30 9.66
C MET A 476 14.85 7.36 9.60
N THR A 477 15.55 7.15 10.72
CA THR A 477 16.67 6.20 10.82
C THR A 477 16.23 4.82 11.32
N VAL A 478 15.03 4.71 11.89
CA VAL A 478 14.52 3.48 12.48
C VAL A 478 13.31 2.98 11.69
N MET A 479 13.45 1.84 11.01
CA MET A 479 12.43 1.26 10.12
C MET A 479 11.00 1.20 10.70
N ARG A 480 10.84 0.98 12.00
CA ARG A 480 9.52 0.87 12.66
C ARG A 480 8.85 2.22 12.95
N LYS A 481 9.60 3.32 12.83
CA LYS A 481 9.22 4.70 13.15
C LYS A 481 9.22 5.60 11.91
N LEU A 482 9.42 5.02 10.73
CA LEU A 482 9.40 5.77 9.49
C LEU A 482 8.01 6.35 9.25
N ARG A 483 7.99 7.57 8.71
CA ARG A 483 6.79 8.09 8.05
C ARG A 483 6.51 7.27 6.78
N PRO A 484 5.24 7.16 6.36
CA PRO A 484 4.90 6.72 5.01
C PRO A 484 5.69 7.47 3.93
N LEU A 485 6.00 6.77 2.82
CA LEU A 485 6.82 7.29 1.72
C LEU A 485 6.27 8.59 1.13
N TYR A 486 4.94 8.74 1.15
CA TYR A 486 4.22 9.97 0.87
C TYR A 486 4.89 11.21 1.52
N PHE A 487 5.11 11.20 2.84
CA PHE A 487 5.75 12.33 3.53
C PHE A 487 7.23 12.43 3.22
N GLY A 488 7.90 11.34 2.86
CA GLY A 488 9.30 11.36 2.45
C GLY A 488 9.51 12.07 1.12
N TYR A 489 8.61 11.82 0.17
CA TYR A 489 8.74 12.30 -1.21
C TYR A 489 8.10 13.67 -1.39
N PHE A 490 6.97 13.94 -0.75
CA PHE A 490 6.19 15.14 -1.06
C PHE A 490 6.21 16.13 0.09
N ALA A 491 6.49 17.38 -0.25
CA ALA A 491 6.34 18.54 0.63
C ALA A 491 5.35 19.50 0.00
N PHE A 492 4.39 19.97 0.79
CA PHE A 492 3.35 20.92 0.36
C PHE A 492 3.37 22.23 1.15
N GLU A 493 4.17 22.26 2.21
CA GLU A 493 4.22 23.36 3.17
C GLU A 493 5.63 23.93 3.24
N VAL A 494 5.67 25.21 3.58
CA VAL A 494 6.90 25.92 3.91
C VAL A 494 6.69 26.66 5.23
N HIS A 495 7.65 26.56 6.13
CA HIS A 495 7.67 27.27 7.41
C HIS A 495 8.96 28.08 7.48
N ASP A 496 8.84 29.38 7.72
CA ASP A 496 9.99 30.30 7.83
C ASP A 496 10.94 30.25 6.61
N GLY A 497 10.40 30.01 5.41
CA GLY A 497 11.16 29.92 4.17
C GLY A 497 11.81 28.55 3.91
N GLU A 498 11.55 27.56 4.75
CA GLU A 498 12.10 26.21 4.65
C GLU A 498 11.00 25.15 4.51
N VAL A 499 11.27 24.13 3.71
CA VAL A 499 10.49 22.90 3.65
C VAL A 499 10.66 22.13 4.97
N PRO A 500 9.58 21.75 5.65
CA PRO A 500 9.69 21.01 6.91
C PRO A 500 10.35 19.65 6.75
N GLU A 501 11.11 19.26 7.77
CA GLU A 501 11.62 17.89 7.96
C GLU A 501 10.51 16.86 7.83
N ILE A 502 10.81 15.67 7.28
CA ILE A 502 9.83 14.62 6.96
C ILE A 502 8.91 14.32 8.15
N CYS A 503 9.48 14.23 9.36
CA CYS A 503 8.74 13.93 10.59
C CYS A 503 7.81 15.06 11.07
N ARG A 504 7.99 16.29 10.56
CA ARG A 504 7.21 17.47 10.94
C ARG A 504 6.19 17.90 9.87
N ARG A 505 6.14 17.23 8.72
CA ARG A 505 5.16 17.52 7.67
C ARG A 505 3.74 17.21 8.16
N SER A 506 2.82 18.13 7.89
CA SER A 506 1.41 18.02 8.28
C SER A 506 0.66 17.06 7.37
N ASN A 507 -0.43 16.48 7.89
CA ASN A 507 -1.42 15.77 7.07
C ASN A 507 -2.36 16.74 6.33
N ASN A 508 -2.52 17.95 6.87
CA ASN A 508 -3.37 19.01 6.34
C ASN A 508 -2.51 20.14 5.76
N HIS A 509 -2.92 20.71 4.64
CA HIS A 509 -2.26 21.90 4.07
C HIS A 509 -3.24 22.77 3.28
N LEU A 510 -2.81 24.00 3.01
CA LEU A 510 -3.62 25.05 2.37
C LEU A 510 -2.87 25.62 1.18
N HIS A 511 -3.57 25.70 0.06
CA HIS A 511 -3.06 26.28 -1.18
C HIS A 511 -3.92 27.45 -1.63
N VAL A 512 -3.29 28.57 -1.97
CA VAL A 512 -3.94 29.79 -2.46
C VAL A 512 -3.75 29.92 -3.97
N LEU A 513 -4.86 30.14 -4.68
CA LEU A 513 -4.90 30.41 -6.11
C LEU A 513 -5.34 31.86 -6.33
N GLY A 514 -4.46 32.66 -6.95
CA GLY A 514 -4.65 34.09 -7.14
C GLY A 514 -4.88 34.82 -5.82
N HIS A 515 -5.82 35.74 -5.80
CA HIS A 515 -6.19 36.48 -4.58
C HIS A 515 -7.50 36.03 -3.95
N THR A 516 -8.22 35.09 -4.53
CA THR A 516 -9.62 34.87 -4.18
C THR A 516 -9.93 33.44 -3.81
N THR A 517 -9.09 32.45 -4.14
CA THR A 517 -9.46 31.05 -3.96
C THR A 517 -8.52 30.31 -3.02
N PHE A 518 -9.08 29.67 -2.01
CA PHE A 518 -8.40 28.83 -1.02
C PHE A 518 -8.80 27.38 -1.26
N LEU A 519 -7.82 26.51 -1.45
CA LEU A 519 -7.98 25.07 -1.60
C LEU A 519 -7.44 24.37 -0.35
N TRP A 520 -8.35 23.83 0.45
CA TRP A 520 -8.06 23.12 1.69
C TRP A 520 -7.87 21.63 1.40
N ALA A 521 -6.66 21.13 1.61
CA ALA A 521 -6.34 19.72 1.49
C ALA A 521 -6.28 19.09 2.88
N LEU A 522 -7.27 18.25 3.18
CA LEU A 522 -7.59 17.83 4.53
C LEU A 522 -7.43 16.33 4.73
N ASP A 523 -6.92 15.95 5.91
CA ASP A 523 -6.85 14.57 6.38
C ASP A 523 -8.19 14.15 6.97
N SER A 524 -8.79 13.13 6.36
CA SER A 524 -10.15 12.69 6.66
C SER A 524 -10.22 11.68 7.81
N ASP A 525 -9.59 12.02 8.94
CA ASP A 525 -9.51 11.23 10.18
C ASP A 525 -8.55 10.02 10.15
N TYR A 526 -7.69 9.89 9.14
CA TYR A 526 -6.75 8.76 9.02
C TYR A 526 -5.42 9.00 9.74
N GLY A 527 -4.77 10.13 9.49
CA GLY A 527 -3.51 10.51 10.13
C GLY A 527 -3.73 11.12 11.51
N GLU A 528 -4.68 12.05 11.60
CA GLU A 528 -5.03 12.81 12.80
C GLU A 528 -6.55 12.77 13.06
N PRO A 529 -7.00 13.02 14.30
CA PRO A 529 -8.42 13.14 14.57
C PRO A 529 -9.08 14.23 13.72
N ALA A 530 -10.31 14.00 13.26
CA ALA A 530 -11.11 15.01 12.55
C ALA A 530 -11.18 16.37 13.29
N GLN A 531 -11.20 16.34 14.64
CA GLN A 531 -11.17 17.55 15.46
C GLN A 531 -9.86 18.34 15.31
N SER A 532 -8.71 17.67 15.21
CA SER A 532 -7.41 18.33 15.02
C SER A 532 -7.37 19.12 13.71
N THR A 533 -7.91 18.55 12.64
CA THR A 533 -8.08 19.26 11.36
C THR A 533 -9.00 20.49 11.52
N ALA A 534 -10.11 20.36 12.25
CA ALA A 534 -11.02 21.48 12.49
C ALA A 534 -10.38 22.60 13.32
N ASP A 535 -9.56 22.26 14.32
CA ASP A 535 -8.84 23.20 15.18
C ASP A 535 -7.68 23.90 14.42
N TRP A 536 -7.07 23.22 13.45
CA TRP A 536 -5.97 23.74 12.63
C TRP A 536 -6.43 24.85 11.67
N ILE A 537 -7.63 24.73 11.10
CA ILE A 537 -8.07 25.62 10.00
C ILE A 537 -8.13 27.09 10.38
N PRO A 538 -8.69 27.52 11.53
CA PRO A 538 -8.68 28.93 11.92
C PRO A 538 -7.26 29.53 11.96
N VAL A 539 -6.28 28.74 12.41
CA VAL A 539 -4.86 29.16 12.46
C VAL A 539 -4.29 29.26 11.05
N ALA A 540 -4.48 28.23 10.23
CA ALA A 540 -4.01 28.23 8.84
C ALA A 540 -4.64 29.36 8.01
N TYR A 541 -5.93 29.64 8.22
CA TYR A 541 -6.65 30.74 7.59
C TYR A 541 -6.06 32.09 7.97
N TYR A 542 -5.77 32.30 9.25
CA TYR A 542 -5.13 33.51 9.75
C TYR A 542 -3.73 33.71 9.13
N LEU A 543 -2.89 32.66 9.14
CA LEU A 543 -1.53 32.71 8.61
C LEU A 543 -1.50 32.97 7.10
N ALA A 544 -2.51 32.52 6.36
CA ALA A 544 -2.66 32.79 4.93
C ALA A 544 -3.24 34.19 4.60
N GLY A 545 -3.36 35.09 5.59
CA GLY A 545 -3.89 36.44 5.38
C GLY A 545 -5.42 36.47 5.22
N GLY A 546 -6.13 35.53 5.84
CA GLY A 546 -7.59 35.41 5.80
C GLY A 546 -8.35 36.53 6.51
N LEU A 547 -7.68 37.36 7.33
CA LEU A 547 -8.31 38.52 7.97
C LEU A 547 -8.36 39.77 7.08
N GLU A 548 -7.72 39.73 5.91
CA GLU A 548 -7.83 40.80 4.94
C GLU A 548 -9.30 40.97 4.51
N PRO A 549 -9.84 42.21 4.39
CA PRO A 549 -11.23 42.49 4.04
C PRO A 549 -11.49 42.25 2.55
N ARG A 550 -11.22 41.03 2.08
CA ARG A 550 -11.40 40.58 0.70
C ARG A 550 -12.23 39.30 0.73
N PRO A 551 -13.30 39.21 -0.07
CA PRO A 551 -14.06 37.97 -0.17
C PRO A 551 -13.15 36.86 -0.70
N ARG A 552 -13.22 35.69 -0.06
CA ARG A 552 -12.50 34.49 -0.46
C ARG A 552 -13.51 33.39 -0.76
N ARG A 553 -13.22 32.61 -1.80
CA ARG A 553 -13.86 31.36 -2.15
C ARG A 553 -13.06 30.24 -1.52
N HIS A 554 -13.75 29.30 -0.87
CA HIS A 554 -13.12 28.15 -0.26
C HIS A 554 -13.60 26.86 -0.93
N MET A 555 -12.66 25.97 -1.20
CA MET A 555 -12.87 24.63 -1.74
C MET A 555 -12.15 23.63 -0.84
N ALA A 556 -12.72 22.45 -0.62
CA ALA A 556 -12.11 21.41 0.20
C ALA A 556 -11.87 20.14 -0.62
N VAL A 557 -10.74 19.47 -0.39
CA VAL A 557 -10.38 18.18 -0.98
C VAL A 557 -9.95 17.25 0.15
N TYR A 558 -10.50 16.04 0.19
CA TYR A 558 -10.20 15.05 1.23
C TYR A 558 -10.65 13.66 0.79
N HIS A 559 -10.14 12.63 1.47
CA HIS A 559 -10.32 11.26 1.03
C HIS A 559 -11.69 10.67 1.41
N MET A 560 -11.97 10.43 2.70
CA MET A 560 -13.22 9.81 3.15
C MET A 560 -14.44 10.74 2.97
N PRO A 561 -15.47 10.34 2.21
CA PRO A 561 -16.61 11.20 1.90
C PRO A 561 -17.55 11.38 3.10
N MET A 562 -17.90 12.62 3.39
CA MET A 562 -19.01 12.99 4.27
C MET A 562 -20.35 12.54 3.67
N TYR A 563 -20.51 12.52 2.35
CA TYR A 563 -21.76 12.11 1.70
C TYR A 563 -21.56 10.97 0.71
N PRO A 564 -21.16 9.75 1.14
CA PRO A 564 -20.83 8.65 0.22
C PRO A 564 -22.02 8.30 -0.69
N GLY A 565 -21.78 8.11 -1.98
CA GLY A 565 -22.77 7.77 -2.99
C GLY A 565 -23.28 6.32 -2.93
N LEU A 566 -22.93 5.55 -1.90
CA LEU A 566 -23.39 4.18 -1.67
C LEU A 566 -24.48 4.13 -0.59
N SER A 567 -25.37 3.14 -0.70
CA SER A 567 -26.41 2.89 0.30
C SER A 567 -25.91 2.11 1.55
N SER A 568 -24.64 1.69 1.56
CA SER A 568 -24.07 0.82 2.60
C SER A 568 -24.02 1.51 3.98
N PRO A 569 -24.72 0.99 5.01
CA PRO A 569 -24.67 1.58 6.36
C PRO A 569 -23.25 1.64 6.94
N GLY A 570 -22.38 0.70 6.56
CA GLY A 570 -21.00 0.64 7.03
C GLY A 570 -20.13 1.80 6.53
N ILE A 571 -20.34 2.28 5.30
CA ILE A 571 -19.57 3.43 4.79
C ILE A 571 -20.08 4.73 5.41
N TRP A 572 -21.39 4.87 5.56
CA TRP A 572 -21.99 6.03 6.22
C TRP A 572 -21.54 6.16 7.67
N ALA A 573 -21.43 5.05 8.39
CA ALA A 573 -20.96 5.05 9.78
C ALA A 573 -19.50 5.53 9.92
N GLN A 574 -18.64 5.27 8.93
CA GLN A 574 -17.23 5.67 8.95
C GLN A 574 -17.06 7.19 8.85
N SER A 575 -17.90 7.86 8.06
CA SER A 575 -17.82 9.31 7.85
C SER A 575 -18.69 10.15 8.80
N THR A 576 -19.36 9.53 9.78
CA THR A 576 -20.18 10.24 10.78
C THR A 576 -19.40 11.32 11.52
N ARG A 577 -18.17 11.02 11.95
CA ARG A 577 -17.34 12.01 12.68
C ARG A 577 -17.00 13.23 11.83
N LEU A 578 -16.73 13.03 10.53
CA LEU A 578 -16.46 14.14 9.61
C LEU A 578 -17.72 15.02 9.46
N ARG A 579 -18.91 14.44 9.30
CA ARG A 579 -20.16 15.21 9.26
C ARG A 579 -20.43 15.98 10.55
N GLU A 580 -20.24 15.33 11.70
CA GLU A 580 -20.50 15.94 13.01
C GLU A 580 -19.58 17.13 13.29
N VAL A 581 -18.28 16.99 13.00
CA VAL A 581 -17.27 18.02 13.28
C VAL A 581 -17.15 19.01 12.13
N TRP A 582 -16.87 18.54 10.90
CA TRP A 582 -16.51 19.44 9.80
C TRP A 582 -17.71 20.15 9.19
N GLU A 583 -18.84 19.48 8.99
CA GLU A 583 -19.97 20.16 8.35
C GLU A 583 -20.47 21.31 9.22
N ARG A 584 -20.64 21.02 10.51
CA ARG A 584 -21.25 21.93 11.49
C ARG A 584 -20.27 23.00 11.94
N ASP A 585 -19.03 22.60 12.27
CA ASP A 585 -18.10 23.51 12.92
C ASP A 585 -17.12 24.18 11.96
N LEU A 586 -17.03 23.72 10.71
CA LEU A 586 -16.06 24.21 9.74
C LEU A 586 -16.72 24.72 8.47
N PHE A 587 -17.38 23.86 7.69
CA PHE A 587 -17.84 24.20 6.34
C PHE A 587 -18.86 25.34 6.35
N ALA A 588 -19.72 25.38 7.37
CA ALA A 588 -20.66 26.46 7.61
C ALA A 588 -19.99 27.79 8.01
N LYS A 589 -18.80 27.78 8.62
CA LYS A 589 -18.10 29.00 9.08
C LYS A 589 -17.26 29.64 7.99
N ILE A 590 -16.56 28.83 7.19
CA ILE A 590 -15.66 29.32 6.13
C ILE A 590 -16.29 29.22 4.73
N ASN A 591 -17.55 28.85 4.61
CA ASN A 591 -18.30 28.86 3.36
C ASN A 591 -17.62 28.01 2.24
N ILE A 592 -17.42 26.70 2.47
CA ILE A 592 -16.86 25.75 1.49
C ILE A 592 -17.80 25.54 0.29
N THR A 593 -17.53 26.18 -0.85
CA THR A 593 -18.37 26.13 -2.07
C THR A 593 -18.47 24.74 -2.68
N VAL A 594 -17.34 24.06 -2.77
CA VAL A 594 -17.22 22.73 -3.35
C VAL A 594 -16.35 21.87 -2.44
N ALA A 595 -16.79 20.64 -2.20
CA ALA A 595 -16.01 19.62 -1.53
C ALA A 595 -15.81 18.42 -2.48
N PHE A 596 -14.55 18.06 -2.72
CA PHE A 596 -14.19 16.89 -3.50
C PHE A 596 -13.88 15.74 -2.54
N GLU A 597 -14.65 14.65 -2.68
CA GLU A 597 -14.61 13.48 -1.82
C GLU A 597 -14.23 12.22 -2.60
N HIS A 598 -13.71 11.18 -1.94
CA HIS A 598 -13.02 10.07 -2.61
C HIS A 598 -13.34 8.70 -1.96
N HIS A 599 -12.41 7.73 -1.97
CA HIS A 599 -12.42 6.46 -1.22
C HIS A 599 -13.41 5.37 -1.69
N VAL A 600 -14.54 5.76 -2.27
CA VAL A 600 -15.69 4.86 -2.49
C VAL A 600 -15.64 4.14 -3.85
N HIS A 601 -14.73 4.53 -4.73
CA HIS A 601 -14.58 3.95 -6.08
C HIS A 601 -15.82 4.14 -6.95
N ALA A 602 -16.55 5.24 -6.73
CA ALA A 602 -17.75 5.62 -7.46
C ALA A 602 -17.65 7.03 -8.05
N PHE A 603 -18.65 7.39 -8.83
CA PHE A 603 -18.89 8.73 -9.34
C PHE A 603 -20.12 9.32 -8.64
N LYS A 604 -20.02 10.58 -8.21
CA LYS A 604 -21.09 11.29 -7.53
C LYS A 604 -21.05 12.80 -7.78
N ARG A 605 -22.25 13.39 -7.81
CA ARG A 605 -22.48 14.80 -7.49
C ARG A 605 -23.76 14.97 -6.67
N THR A 606 -23.71 15.75 -5.61
CA THR A 606 -24.89 16.14 -4.83
C THR A 606 -25.61 17.36 -5.42
N HIS A 607 -26.86 17.56 -5.02
CA HIS A 607 -27.42 18.91 -5.00
C HIS A 607 -26.66 19.78 -3.98
N PRO A 608 -26.77 21.12 -4.01
CA PRO A 608 -26.24 21.95 -2.94
C PRO A 608 -26.85 21.53 -1.60
N LEU A 609 -26.01 21.15 -0.64
CA LEU A 609 -26.42 20.69 0.68
C LEU A 609 -26.09 21.73 1.74
N ARG A 610 -26.96 21.80 2.74
CA ARG A 610 -26.74 22.53 3.99
C ARG A 610 -27.25 21.68 5.14
N ASP A 611 -26.39 21.40 6.12
CA ASP A 611 -26.69 20.54 7.27
C ASP A 611 -27.30 19.19 6.84
N GLY A 612 -26.74 18.60 5.79
CA GLY A 612 -27.16 17.34 5.18
C GLY A 612 -28.51 17.34 4.48
N LYS A 613 -29.07 18.51 4.19
CA LYS A 613 -30.33 18.66 3.47
C LYS A 613 -30.13 19.43 2.18
N VAL A 614 -30.91 19.08 1.16
CA VAL A 614 -30.94 19.85 -0.10
C VAL A 614 -31.39 21.27 0.20
N ALA A 615 -30.57 22.26 -0.17
CA ALA A 615 -30.93 23.66 -0.03
C ALA A 615 -32.09 24.01 -0.98
N SER A 616 -33.19 24.53 -0.44
CA SER A 616 -34.36 24.90 -1.24
C SER A 616 -34.09 26.18 -2.05
N ASN A 617 -34.35 26.14 -3.36
CA ASN A 617 -34.39 27.31 -4.24
C ASN A 617 -35.44 28.31 -3.71
N GLY A 618 -35.03 29.29 -2.91
CA GLY A 618 -35.93 30.31 -2.36
C GLY A 618 -35.56 30.86 -0.99
N SER A 619 -34.72 30.19 -0.21
CA SER A 619 -34.17 30.79 1.03
C SER A 619 -32.86 31.49 0.69
N SER A 620 -32.95 32.76 0.29
CA SER A 620 -31.82 33.66 -0.02
C SER A 620 -30.95 34.02 1.20
N SER A 621 -30.88 33.15 2.20
CA SER A 621 -30.09 33.35 3.43
C SER A 621 -29.43 32.04 3.89
N GLY A 622 -28.24 31.81 3.35
CA GLY A 622 -27.23 30.95 3.96
C GLY A 622 -26.48 30.09 2.96
N PHE A 623 -25.34 29.60 3.43
CA PHE A 623 -24.33 28.93 2.66
C PHE A 623 -24.68 27.46 2.38
N SER A 624 -24.29 26.92 1.21
CA SER A 624 -24.47 25.51 0.84
C SER A 624 -23.26 24.99 0.07
N THR A 625 -22.95 23.71 0.23
CA THR A 625 -21.81 23.03 -0.41
C THR A 625 -22.29 22.02 -1.45
N VAL A 626 -21.63 21.99 -2.61
CA VAL A 626 -21.78 20.88 -3.55
C VAL A 626 -20.66 19.86 -3.29
N PHE A 627 -21.03 18.60 -3.07
CA PHE A 627 -20.09 17.50 -2.88
C PHE A 627 -19.98 16.69 -4.18
N VAL A 628 -18.76 16.46 -4.65
CA VAL A 628 -18.47 15.72 -5.89
C VAL A 628 -17.38 14.69 -5.67
N GLY A 629 -17.31 13.69 -6.56
CA GLY A 629 -16.23 12.68 -6.55
C GLY A 629 -16.76 11.29 -6.20
N ASP A 630 -16.39 10.78 -5.02
CA ASP A 630 -16.34 9.37 -4.58
C ASP A 630 -15.16 8.55 -5.11
N GLY A 631 -14.19 9.19 -5.77
CA GLY A 631 -12.83 8.69 -5.85
C GLY A 631 -12.66 7.50 -6.78
N LYS A 632 -12.53 7.78 -8.08
CA LYS A 632 -12.36 6.74 -9.10
C LYS A 632 -11.51 7.18 -10.28
N TRP A 633 -10.37 7.81 -10.00
CA TRP A 633 -9.48 8.27 -11.05
C TRP A 633 -8.92 7.09 -11.85
N GLY A 634 -8.49 6.00 -11.20
CA GLY A 634 -7.85 4.90 -11.90
C GLY A 634 -8.03 3.52 -11.30
N VAL A 635 -8.84 3.37 -10.25
CA VAL A 635 -9.24 2.05 -9.73
C VAL A 635 -9.99 1.25 -10.80
N SER A 636 -9.68 -0.05 -10.86
CA SER A 636 -10.20 -1.00 -11.83
C SER A 636 -11.74 -1.12 -11.77
N PRO A 637 -12.42 -1.31 -12.91
CA PRO A 637 -13.86 -1.57 -12.96
C PRO A 637 -14.31 -2.77 -12.12
N ASN A 638 -13.43 -3.76 -11.94
CA ASN A 638 -13.71 -4.95 -11.12
C ASN A 638 -13.84 -4.66 -9.62
N ASP A 639 -13.30 -3.54 -9.17
CA ASP A 639 -13.29 -3.13 -7.76
C ASP A 639 -14.25 -1.95 -7.52
N SER A 640 -15.17 -1.78 -8.47
CA SER A 640 -16.28 -0.85 -8.38
C SER A 640 -17.38 -1.39 -7.45
N PRO A 641 -18.08 -0.50 -6.74
CA PRO A 641 -19.39 -0.85 -6.20
C PRO A 641 -20.32 -1.29 -7.34
N SER A 642 -21.25 -2.19 -7.04
CA SER A 642 -22.29 -2.56 -8.01
C SER A 642 -23.26 -1.40 -8.22
N GLU A 643 -23.85 -1.29 -9.41
CA GLU A 643 -24.85 -0.27 -9.73
C GLU A 643 -26.04 -0.27 -8.74
N ASP A 644 -26.43 -1.45 -8.24
CA ASP A 644 -27.50 -1.62 -7.25
C ASP A 644 -27.13 -1.11 -5.85
N SER A 645 -25.83 -0.97 -5.56
CA SER A 645 -25.35 -0.48 -4.26
C SER A 645 -25.29 1.04 -4.18
N LEU A 646 -25.49 1.75 -5.29
CA LEU A 646 -25.56 3.21 -5.33
C LEU A 646 -26.82 3.70 -4.58
N ALA A 647 -26.70 4.80 -3.85
CA ALA A 647 -27.78 5.42 -3.08
C ALA A 647 -28.80 6.17 -3.96
N ARG A 648 -29.37 5.50 -4.98
CA ARG A 648 -30.22 6.13 -6.00
C ARG A 648 -31.53 6.72 -5.47
N ASP A 649 -32.03 6.18 -4.35
CA ASP A 649 -33.26 6.66 -3.70
C ASP A 649 -33.04 7.88 -2.80
N ASP A 650 -31.78 8.27 -2.57
CA ASP A 650 -31.43 9.41 -1.73
C ASP A 650 -31.46 10.72 -2.52
N GLN A 651 -32.42 11.58 -2.16
CA GLN A 651 -32.70 12.85 -2.83
C GLN A 651 -31.56 13.87 -2.75
N ARG A 652 -30.52 13.61 -1.95
CA ARG A 652 -29.33 14.48 -1.89
C ARG A 652 -28.49 14.39 -3.16
N PHE A 653 -28.52 13.27 -3.88
CA PHE A 653 -27.66 13.05 -5.04
C PHE A 653 -28.32 13.50 -6.34
N ALA A 654 -27.65 14.37 -7.06
CA ALA A 654 -28.06 14.80 -8.40
C ALA A 654 -27.59 13.81 -9.47
N LYS A 655 -26.42 13.20 -9.27
CA LYS A 655 -25.83 12.19 -10.15
C LYS A 655 -25.06 11.15 -9.34
N LEU A 656 -25.16 9.90 -9.77
CA LEU A 656 -24.42 8.75 -9.25
C LEU A 656 -24.06 7.83 -10.41
N GLY A 657 -22.91 7.15 -10.31
CA GLY A 657 -22.48 6.14 -11.26
C GLY A 657 -21.20 5.45 -10.83
N THR A 658 -20.66 4.61 -11.71
CA THR A 658 -19.43 3.85 -11.47
C THR A 658 -18.37 4.09 -12.53
N VAL A 659 -18.44 5.22 -13.25
CA VAL A 659 -17.46 5.55 -14.29
C VAL A 659 -16.17 6.10 -13.69
N ASN A 660 -15.03 5.70 -14.26
CA ASN A 660 -13.75 6.32 -13.94
C ASN A 660 -13.78 7.78 -14.37
N HIS A 661 -13.28 8.68 -13.52
CA HIS A 661 -13.36 10.09 -13.82
C HIS A 661 -12.31 10.92 -13.10
N VAL A 662 -12.03 12.09 -13.66
CA VAL A 662 -11.36 13.21 -13.01
C VAL A 662 -12.25 14.45 -13.13
N TRP A 663 -12.32 15.25 -12.06
CA TRP A 663 -13.01 16.54 -12.09
C TRP A 663 -12.06 17.65 -12.53
N ILE A 664 -12.48 18.40 -13.54
CA ILE A 664 -11.82 19.61 -14.00
C ILE A 664 -12.58 20.80 -13.42
N ALA A 665 -11.95 21.51 -12.47
CA ALA A 665 -12.52 22.71 -11.87
C ALA A 665 -11.97 23.95 -12.57
N LYS A 666 -12.85 24.65 -13.30
CA LYS A 666 -12.61 25.94 -13.94
C LYS A 666 -13.06 27.03 -12.99
N ILE A 667 -12.10 27.78 -12.47
CA ILE A 667 -12.28 28.75 -11.40
C ILE A 667 -12.07 30.14 -12.00
N ASP A 668 -13.09 31.00 -11.90
CA ASP A 668 -12.91 32.42 -12.16
C ASP A 668 -12.35 33.09 -10.88
N LEU A 669 -11.13 33.60 -10.99
CA LEU A 669 -10.42 34.26 -9.89
C LEU A 669 -10.94 35.66 -9.58
N ASN A 670 -11.91 36.17 -10.34
CA ASN A 670 -12.64 37.36 -9.94
C ASN A 670 -13.52 37.08 -8.70
N VAL A 671 -13.75 38.10 -7.88
CA VAL A 671 -14.43 38.00 -6.58
C VAL A 671 -15.83 37.39 -6.69
N GLU A 672 -16.59 37.79 -7.71
CA GLU A 672 -17.95 37.28 -8.00
C GLU A 672 -17.93 36.12 -9.01
N GLY A 673 -16.74 35.59 -9.33
CA GLY A 673 -16.58 34.55 -10.33
C GLY A 673 -17.32 33.26 -9.96
N SER A 674 -17.71 32.48 -10.96
CA SER A 674 -18.28 31.15 -10.76
C SER A 674 -17.19 30.07 -10.68
N VAL A 675 -17.53 28.91 -10.15
CA VAL A 675 -16.76 27.67 -10.35
C VAL A 675 -17.55 26.74 -11.25
N SER A 676 -16.98 26.37 -12.39
CA SER A 676 -17.56 25.33 -13.25
C SER A 676 -16.78 24.04 -13.07
N LEU A 677 -17.48 22.93 -12.83
CA LEU A 677 -16.92 21.61 -12.73
C LEU A 677 -17.32 20.78 -13.96
N VAL A 678 -16.36 20.04 -14.50
CA VAL A 678 -16.58 19.09 -15.61
C VAL A 678 -15.94 17.77 -15.23
N ALA A 679 -16.71 16.68 -15.17
CA ALA A 679 -16.18 15.33 -14.98
C ALA A 679 -15.85 14.71 -16.33
N VAL A 680 -14.67 14.12 -16.44
CA VAL A 680 -14.15 13.56 -17.69
C VAL A 680 -13.66 12.14 -17.45
N ASP A 681 -14.03 11.21 -18.33
CA ASP A 681 -13.64 9.79 -18.26
C ASP A 681 -12.27 9.49 -18.90
N GLU A 682 -11.87 8.23 -18.93
CA GLU A 682 -10.61 7.75 -19.52
C GLU A 682 -10.50 7.96 -21.04
N HIS A 683 -11.61 8.24 -21.71
CA HIS A 683 -11.69 8.52 -23.14
C HIS A 683 -11.74 10.02 -23.44
N GLY A 684 -11.78 10.86 -22.41
CA GLY A 684 -11.91 12.30 -22.56
C GLY A 684 -13.36 12.76 -22.78
N VAL A 685 -14.34 11.89 -22.55
CA VAL A 685 -15.77 12.20 -22.70
C VAL A 685 -16.26 12.88 -21.42
N GLU A 686 -17.03 13.94 -21.59
CA GLU A 686 -17.72 14.60 -20.48
C GLU A 686 -18.82 13.69 -19.93
N VAL A 687 -18.68 13.32 -18.66
CA VAL A 687 -19.64 12.50 -17.92
C VAL A 687 -20.74 13.37 -17.30
N ASP A 688 -20.36 14.54 -16.80
CA ASP A 688 -21.25 15.48 -16.12
C ASP A 688 -20.60 16.85 -16.04
N SER A 689 -21.43 17.89 -15.88
CA SER A 689 -20.95 19.24 -15.62
C SER A 689 -21.94 20.03 -14.77
N VAL A 690 -21.40 20.99 -14.01
CA VAL A 690 -22.19 21.89 -13.16
C VAL A 690 -21.49 23.25 -13.05
N VAL A 691 -22.28 24.31 -12.92
CA VAL A 691 -21.80 25.66 -12.57
C VAL A 691 -22.30 25.99 -11.18
N ILE A 692 -21.40 26.47 -10.34
CA ILE A 692 -21.58 26.74 -8.91
C ILE A 692 -21.32 28.22 -8.63
#